data_AF-G3QSI3-F1
#
_entry.id   AF-G3QSI3-F1
#
_cell.length_a   1.000
_cell.length_b   1.000
_cell.length_c   1.000
_cell.angle_alpha   90.00
_cell.angle_beta   90.00
_cell.angle_gamma   90.00
#
_symmetry.space_group_name_H-M   'P 1'
#
loop_
_entity.id
_entity.type
_entity.pdbx_description
1 polymer ?
#
loop_
_entity_poly.entity_id
_entity_poly.type
_entity_poly.pdbx_seq_one_letter_code
_entity_poly.pdbx_strand_id
1 'polypeptide(L)'
;MSNGYRTLSQHLNDLKKENFSLKLRIYFLEERMQQKYEASREDIYKRVSVLVEVGSKKIEKRNSKKRKADVENLNSQNEAELRRQFEERQQETEHVYELLENKIQLLQEESRLAKNEAARMAALVEAEKECNLELSEKLKGVTKNWEDVPGDQVKPDQYTEALAQRDKRIEELNQSLAAQERLVEQLSREKQQLLHLLEEPTSMEVQPMTEELLKQQKLNSHETTITQQSVSDSHLAELQEKIQQTEATNKILQEKLNEMSYELKCAQESSQKQDGTIQNLKETLKSRERETEELYQVIEGQNDTMAKLREMLHQSQLGQLHSSEGTSPAQQQVALLDLQSALFCSQLEIQKLQRVVRQKERQLADAKQCVQFVEAAAHESEQQKEASWKHNQELRKALQQLQEELQNKSQQLRAWEAEKYNEIRTQEQNIQHLNHSLSHKEQLLQEFRELLQYRDNSDKTLEANEMLLEKLRQRIHDKAVALERAIDEKFSALEEKEKELRQLRLAVRERDHDLERLRGVLSSNEATMQSMESLLRAKGLEVEQLSTTCQNLQWLKEEMETKFSCWQKEQESIIQQLQTSLHDRNKEVEDLSATLLCKLGPGQSEIAEELCQRLQRKERMLQDLLSDRNKQVVEHEMEIQGLLQSVSTREQESQVRINAQIRQVSCSAFIPSGSESASLKPYSCSHFLFHYWLIVIGYAKAFASMELSALQSMMAVQEEELQVQAADMESLTRNIQIKEDLIKVFQNFLKTIGNVHSSEYLRVAQSGIVGSLEANVDSLQLMANPFSFHVACLISSERDRTLQVELEGRLEEVLGRSLECLNRLETLATTGGAAAGDDTKDASTEFTDSIEEAAHHSHQQVSHPSEV
;
A
#
# COMPACT_ATOMS: atom_id res chain seq x y z
N MET A 1 -33.84 99.40 43.58
CA MET A 1 -34.61 98.14 43.62
C MET A 1 -35.25 97.75 42.26
N SER A 2 -34.73 98.23 41.12
CA SER A 2 -35.32 97.98 39.78
C SER A 2 -34.65 96.80 39.02
N ASN A 3 -33.53 96.27 39.53
CA ASN A 3 -32.77 95.22 38.85
C ASN A 3 -33.23 93.78 39.17
N GLY A 4 -34.07 93.56 40.20
CA GLY A 4 -34.64 92.24 40.48
C GLY A 4 -35.88 91.91 39.64
N TYR A 5 -36.68 92.93 39.30
CA TYR A 5 -37.89 92.76 38.47
C TYR A 5 -37.57 92.44 37.01
N ARG A 6 -36.44 92.94 36.48
CA ARG A 6 -36.03 92.67 35.11
C ARG A 6 -35.54 91.22 34.94
N THR A 7 -34.77 90.69 35.89
CA THR A 7 -34.35 89.26 35.92
C THR A 7 -35.51 88.32 36.18
N LEU A 8 -36.44 88.65 37.08
CA LEU A 8 -37.67 87.85 37.28
C LEU A 8 -38.56 87.84 36.02
N SER A 9 -38.68 88.97 35.32
CA SER A 9 -39.42 89.04 34.05
C SER A 9 -38.71 88.28 32.92
N GLN A 10 -37.37 88.29 32.90
CA GLN A 10 -36.56 87.49 31.97
C GLN A 10 -36.77 86.00 32.23
N HIS A 11 -36.61 85.55 33.48
CA HIS A 11 -36.83 84.15 33.87
C HIS A 11 -38.28 83.70 33.65
N LEU A 12 -39.27 84.57 33.88
CA LEU A 12 -40.67 84.26 33.58
C LEU A 12 -40.91 84.10 32.08
N ASN A 13 -40.26 84.91 31.24
CA ASN A 13 -40.35 84.78 29.78
C ASN A 13 -39.61 83.54 29.27
N ASP A 14 -38.46 83.20 29.85
CA ASP A 14 -37.72 82.00 29.50
C ASP A 14 -38.49 80.74 29.92
N LEU A 15 -39.09 80.73 31.11
CA LEU A 15 -40.02 79.68 31.54
C LEU A 15 -41.26 79.60 30.66
N LYS A 16 -41.82 80.71 30.18
CA LYS A 16 -42.93 80.70 29.22
C LYS A 16 -42.51 80.14 27.86
N LYS A 17 -41.29 80.40 27.40
CA LYS A 17 -40.73 79.84 26.16
C LYS A 17 -40.44 78.35 26.30
N GLU A 18 -39.86 77.93 27.43
CA GLU A 18 -39.69 76.52 27.74
C GLU A 18 -41.04 75.81 27.88
N ASN A 19 -42.02 76.42 28.53
CA ASN A 19 -43.35 75.84 28.67
C ASN A 19 -44.06 75.74 27.31
N PHE A 20 -43.93 76.74 26.43
CA PHE A 20 -44.46 76.68 25.07
C PHE A 20 -43.76 75.61 24.22
N SER A 21 -42.43 75.52 24.32
CA SER A 21 -41.63 74.48 23.66
C SER A 21 -41.97 73.07 24.17
N LEU A 22 -42.16 72.91 25.48
CA LEU A 22 -42.65 71.68 26.10
C LEU A 22 -44.06 71.35 25.65
N LYS A 23 -44.95 72.34 25.56
CA LYS A 23 -46.33 72.15 25.10
C LYS A 23 -46.38 71.71 23.63
N LEU A 24 -45.52 72.27 22.77
CA LEU A 24 -45.35 71.81 21.39
C LEU A 24 -44.76 70.40 21.33
N ARG A 25 -43.78 70.10 22.16
CA ARG A 25 -43.16 68.77 22.20
C ARG A 25 -44.12 67.71 22.72
N ILE A 26 -44.94 68.03 23.71
CA ILE A 26 -46.05 67.20 24.19
C ILE A 26 -47.09 67.06 23.09
N TYR A 27 -47.49 68.14 22.41
CA TYR A 27 -48.45 68.07 21.30
C TYR A 27 -47.96 67.18 20.15
N PHE A 28 -46.69 67.27 19.75
CA PHE A 28 -46.12 66.37 18.73
C PHE A 28 -45.93 64.94 19.23
N LEU A 29 -45.71 64.74 20.53
CA LEU A 29 -45.65 63.40 21.13
C LEU A 29 -47.03 62.78 21.26
N GLU A 30 -48.05 63.55 21.65
CA GLU A 30 -49.46 63.15 21.67
C GLU A 30 -49.97 62.90 20.26
N GLU A 31 -49.64 63.74 19.27
CA GLU A 31 -49.96 63.53 17.86
C GLU A 31 -49.26 62.28 17.31
N ARG A 32 -48.00 62.03 17.67
CA ARG A 32 -47.32 60.74 17.36
C ARG A 32 -47.92 59.55 18.10
N MET A 33 -48.41 59.72 19.33
CA MET A 33 -49.01 58.64 20.13
C MET A 33 -50.43 58.33 19.64
N GLN A 34 -51.20 59.34 19.27
CA GLN A 34 -52.53 59.25 18.67
C GLN A 34 -52.43 58.65 17.26
N GLN A 35 -51.45 59.07 16.44
CA GLN A 35 -51.14 58.40 15.17
C GLN A 35 -50.70 56.94 15.38
N LYS A 36 -49.95 56.62 16.44
CA LYS A 36 -49.61 55.23 16.78
C LYS A 36 -50.81 54.43 17.29
N TYR A 37 -51.78 55.03 17.97
CA TYR A 37 -52.97 54.36 18.48
C TYR A 37 -54.09 54.21 17.43
N GLU A 38 -54.28 55.21 16.56
CA GLU A 38 -55.18 55.14 15.40
C GLU A 38 -54.58 54.24 14.31
N ALA A 39 -53.27 54.31 14.05
CA ALA A 39 -52.59 53.31 13.25
C ALA A 39 -52.66 51.92 13.88
N SER A 40 -52.55 51.78 15.21
CA SER A 40 -52.70 50.48 15.90
C SER A 40 -54.12 49.93 15.86
N ARG A 41 -55.17 50.75 15.97
CA ARG A 41 -56.57 50.28 15.98
C ARG A 41 -57.07 49.96 14.58
N GLU A 42 -56.69 50.76 13.59
CA GLU A 42 -56.99 50.52 12.19
C GLU A 42 -56.06 49.46 11.59
N ASP A 43 -54.82 49.34 12.09
CA ASP A 43 -53.99 48.16 11.88
C ASP A 43 -54.50 46.95 12.66
N ILE A 44 -55.13 46.97 13.82
CA ILE A 44 -55.60 45.71 14.44
C ILE A 44 -56.83 45.20 13.71
N TYR A 45 -57.75 46.06 13.26
CA TYR A 45 -58.88 45.62 12.44
C TYR A 45 -58.47 45.25 11.02
N LYS A 46 -57.60 46.04 10.37
CA LYS A 46 -57.06 45.66 9.07
C LYS A 46 -56.11 44.48 9.21
N ARG A 47 -55.22 44.38 10.19
CA ARG A 47 -54.28 43.25 10.42
C ARG A 47 -54.97 42.05 11.05
N VAL A 48 -56.18 42.08 11.63
CA VAL A 48 -56.95 40.86 11.87
C VAL A 48 -57.68 40.44 10.59
N SER A 49 -58.28 41.37 9.84
CA SER A 49 -58.88 41.02 8.53
C SER A 49 -57.81 40.62 7.50
N VAL A 50 -56.61 41.17 7.56
CA VAL A 50 -55.43 41.01 6.68
C VAL A 50 -54.40 40.08 7.36
N LEU A 51 -54.50 39.65 8.63
CA LEU A 51 -53.82 38.41 9.10
C LEU A 51 -54.73 37.21 8.95
N VAL A 52 -56.05 37.36 8.89
CA VAL A 52 -56.93 36.28 8.45
C VAL A 52 -56.86 36.17 6.92
N GLU A 53 -56.86 37.27 6.18
CA GLU A 53 -56.90 37.24 4.70
C GLU A 53 -55.55 37.41 4.02
N VAL A 54 -54.53 37.94 4.71
CA VAL A 54 -53.10 37.99 4.30
C VAL A 54 -52.23 37.14 5.25
N GLY A 55 -52.71 36.63 6.38
CA GLY A 55 -52.16 35.40 6.97
C GLY A 55 -52.82 34.13 6.39
N SER A 56 -53.96 34.26 5.68
CA SER A 56 -54.25 33.35 4.56
C SER A 56 -53.40 33.77 3.36
N LYS A 57 -53.61 34.89 2.64
CA LYS A 57 -52.98 35.20 1.33
C LYS A 57 -51.54 35.80 1.29
N LYS A 58 -50.80 36.04 2.40
CA LYS A 58 -49.38 36.52 2.45
C LYS A 58 -48.49 35.68 3.39
N ILE A 59 -49.04 34.84 4.27
CA ILE A 59 -48.43 33.52 4.52
C ILE A 59 -48.58 32.72 3.22
N GLU A 60 -49.72 32.71 2.53
CA GLU A 60 -49.87 32.10 1.19
C GLU A 60 -49.40 33.00 0.00
N LYS A 61 -48.65 34.11 0.20
CA LYS A 61 -47.86 34.76 -0.89
C LYS A 61 -46.40 35.07 -0.56
N ARG A 62 -46.05 35.36 0.70
CA ARG A 62 -44.65 35.59 1.12
C ARG A 62 -44.04 34.32 1.74
N ASN A 63 -44.81 33.55 2.52
CA ASN A 63 -44.48 32.14 2.73
C ASN A 63 -44.84 31.29 1.50
N SER A 64 -45.77 31.63 0.59
CA SER A 64 -45.89 30.86 -0.66
C SER A 64 -44.87 31.24 -1.72
N LYS A 65 -44.34 32.45 -1.87
CA LYS A 65 -43.31 32.69 -2.90
C LYS A 65 -41.93 32.32 -2.41
N LYS A 66 -41.64 32.51 -1.11
CA LYS A 66 -40.37 32.11 -0.53
C LYS A 66 -40.39 30.67 0.00
N ARG A 67 -41.48 30.17 0.61
CA ARG A 67 -41.64 28.71 0.79
C ARG A 67 -42.14 27.97 -0.45
N LYS A 68 -42.75 28.51 -1.51
CA LYS A 68 -42.79 27.76 -2.79
C LYS A 68 -41.48 27.86 -3.54
N ALA A 69 -40.71 28.94 -3.51
CA ALA A 69 -39.37 28.87 -4.07
C ALA A 69 -38.49 27.92 -3.25
N ASP A 70 -38.51 27.97 -1.92
CA ASP A 70 -37.66 27.11 -1.09
C ASP A 70 -38.24 25.69 -0.96
N VAL A 71 -39.56 25.47 -0.95
CA VAL A 71 -40.15 24.12 -1.02
C VAL A 71 -40.19 23.59 -2.45
N GLU A 72 -40.39 24.38 -3.52
CA GLU A 72 -40.22 23.89 -4.90
C GLU A 72 -38.74 23.69 -5.23
N ASN A 73 -37.80 24.43 -4.62
CA ASN A 73 -36.36 24.22 -4.81
C ASN A 73 -35.83 23.08 -3.93
N LEU A 74 -36.31 22.92 -2.69
CA LEU A 74 -36.03 21.73 -1.88
C LEU A 74 -36.79 20.50 -2.40
N ASN A 75 -37.98 20.65 -2.97
CA ASN A 75 -38.73 19.56 -3.59
C ASN A 75 -38.21 19.25 -4.99
N SER A 76 -37.72 20.23 -5.77
CA SER A 76 -37.02 19.95 -7.04
C SER A 76 -35.65 19.36 -6.77
N GLN A 77 -34.95 19.80 -5.74
CA GLN A 77 -33.67 19.23 -5.32
C GLN A 77 -33.87 17.85 -4.71
N ASN A 78 -34.88 17.63 -3.87
CA ASN A 78 -35.23 16.29 -3.38
C ASN A 78 -35.77 15.39 -4.50
N GLU A 79 -36.59 15.87 -5.43
CA GLU A 79 -37.03 15.10 -6.61
C GLU A 79 -35.87 14.83 -7.57
N ALA A 80 -34.91 15.75 -7.72
CA ALA A 80 -33.69 15.54 -8.50
C ALA A 80 -32.74 14.58 -7.80
N GLU A 81 -32.62 14.62 -6.47
CA GLU A 81 -31.84 13.67 -5.68
C GLU A 81 -32.49 12.29 -5.69
N LEU A 82 -33.83 12.21 -5.60
CA LEU A 82 -34.58 10.97 -5.77
C LEU A 82 -34.44 10.43 -7.20
N ARG A 83 -34.54 11.28 -8.23
CA ARG A 83 -34.28 10.87 -9.63
C ARG A 83 -32.85 10.40 -9.81
N ARG A 84 -31.86 11.11 -9.24
CA ARG A 84 -30.45 10.71 -9.28
C ARG A 84 -30.25 9.38 -8.56
N GLN A 85 -30.87 9.17 -7.40
CA GLN A 85 -30.82 7.89 -6.70
C GLN A 85 -31.56 6.78 -7.45
N PHE A 86 -32.67 7.07 -8.14
CA PHE A 86 -33.37 6.11 -8.99
C PHE A 86 -32.56 5.78 -10.24
N GLU A 87 -31.91 6.76 -10.88
CA GLU A 87 -31.02 6.59 -12.03
C GLU A 87 -29.74 5.87 -11.63
N GLU A 88 -29.15 6.17 -10.48
CA GLU A 88 -28.00 5.45 -9.90
C GLU A 88 -28.39 4.00 -9.58
N ARG A 89 -29.52 3.77 -8.89
CA ARG A 89 -30.06 2.42 -8.65
C ARG A 89 -30.36 1.69 -9.97
N GLN A 90 -30.86 2.40 -10.98
CA GLN A 90 -31.15 1.85 -12.29
C GLN A 90 -29.86 1.46 -13.02
N GLN A 91 -28.84 2.33 -13.02
CA GLN A 91 -27.52 2.07 -13.57
C GLN A 91 -26.82 0.93 -12.83
N GLU A 92 -26.94 0.86 -11.50
CA GLU A 92 -26.43 -0.26 -10.71
C GLU A 92 -27.15 -1.55 -11.09
N THR A 93 -28.48 -1.54 -11.26
CA THR A 93 -29.21 -2.72 -11.73
C THR A 93 -28.84 -3.10 -13.16
N GLU A 94 -28.70 -2.14 -14.08
CA GLU A 94 -28.26 -2.37 -15.46
C GLU A 94 -26.85 -2.94 -15.48
N HIS A 95 -25.93 -2.40 -14.68
CA HIS A 95 -24.57 -2.92 -14.54
C HIS A 95 -24.55 -4.34 -13.96
N VAL A 96 -25.41 -4.64 -12.98
CA VAL A 96 -25.58 -5.99 -12.45
C VAL A 96 -26.15 -6.93 -13.52
N TYR A 97 -27.13 -6.49 -14.32
CA TYR A 97 -27.65 -7.28 -15.44
C TYR A 97 -26.59 -7.53 -16.51
N GLU A 98 -25.80 -6.52 -16.89
CA GLU A 98 -24.67 -6.65 -17.81
C GLU A 98 -23.59 -7.59 -17.26
N LEU A 99 -23.26 -7.48 -15.97
CA LEU A 99 -22.29 -8.37 -15.32
C LEU A 99 -22.78 -9.82 -15.32
N LEU A 100 -24.07 -10.02 -15.02
CA LEU A 100 -24.69 -11.35 -15.06
C LEU A 100 -24.76 -11.89 -16.49
N GLU A 101 -25.07 -11.05 -17.48
CA GLU A 101 -25.10 -11.45 -18.89
C GLU A 101 -23.71 -11.82 -19.40
N ASN A 102 -22.68 -11.03 -19.06
CA ASN A 102 -21.28 -11.37 -19.32
C ASN A 102 -20.88 -12.68 -18.61
N LYS A 103 -21.29 -12.88 -17.36
CA LYS A 103 -20.99 -14.12 -16.62
C LYS A 103 -21.67 -15.33 -17.26
N ILE A 104 -22.92 -15.17 -17.73
CA ILE A 104 -23.66 -16.21 -18.44
C ILE A 104 -22.97 -16.54 -19.77
N GLN A 105 -22.54 -15.54 -20.54
CA GLN A 105 -21.81 -15.74 -21.80
C GLN A 105 -20.49 -16.47 -21.58
N LEU A 106 -19.72 -16.07 -20.55
CA LEU A 106 -18.48 -16.75 -20.18
C LEU A 106 -18.74 -18.20 -19.78
N LEU A 107 -19.74 -18.46 -18.93
CA LEU A 107 -20.10 -19.83 -18.54
C LEU A 107 -20.60 -20.68 -19.73
N GLN A 108 -21.30 -20.07 -20.68
CA GLN A 108 -21.72 -20.75 -21.92
C GLN A 108 -20.51 -21.07 -22.81
N GLU A 109 -19.54 -20.16 -22.91
CA GLU A 109 -18.33 -20.37 -23.70
C GLU A 109 -17.41 -21.41 -23.04
N GLU A 110 -17.25 -21.38 -21.72
CA GLU A 110 -16.56 -22.43 -20.96
C GLU A 110 -17.24 -23.79 -21.16
N SER A 111 -18.57 -23.85 -21.11
CA SER A 111 -19.33 -25.07 -21.40
C SER A 111 -19.12 -25.55 -22.85
N ARG A 112 -19.06 -24.63 -23.82
CA ARG A 112 -18.79 -24.94 -25.23
C ARG A 112 -17.38 -25.49 -25.42
N LEU A 113 -16.37 -24.87 -24.80
CA LEU A 113 -14.98 -25.31 -24.83
C LEU A 113 -14.82 -26.70 -24.20
N ALA A 114 -15.43 -26.92 -23.02
CA ALA A 114 -15.43 -28.21 -22.36
C ALA A 114 -16.11 -29.30 -23.22
N LYS A 115 -17.22 -28.99 -23.90
CA LYS A 115 -17.86 -29.91 -24.85
C LYS A 115 -16.96 -30.23 -26.05
N ASN A 116 -16.29 -29.23 -26.62
CA ASN A 116 -15.37 -29.44 -27.74
C ASN A 116 -14.16 -30.29 -27.33
N GLU A 117 -13.64 -30.07 -26.12
CA GLU A 117 -12.54 -30.85 -25.57
C GLU A 117 -12.94 -32.30 -25.28
N ALA A 118 -14.12 -32.50 -24.69
CA ALA A 118 -14.69 -33.84 -24.53
C ALA A 118 -14.89 -34.55 -25.87
N ALA A 119 -15.39 -33.85 -26.90
CA ALA A 119 -15.53 -34.40 -28.25
C ALA A 119 -14.18 -34.75 -28.88
N ARG A 120 -13.15 -33.93 -28.67
CA ARG A 120 -11.78 -34.21 -29.12
C ARG A 120 -11.20 -35.43 -28.44
N MET A 121 -11.35 -35.54 -27.11
CA MET A 121 -10.93 -36.73 -26.36
C MET A 121 -11.67 -37.98 -26.82
N ALA A 122 -12.99 -37.89 -27.06
CA ALA A 122 -13.77 -39.01 -27.59
C ALA A 122 -13.25 -39.45 -28.98
N ALA A 123 -12.94 -38.50 -29.87
CA ALA A 123 -12.38 -38.81 -31.19
C ALA A 123 -10.99 -39.48 -31.09
N LEU A 124 -10.14 -39.03 -30.18
CA LEU A 124 -8.84 -39.66 -29.92
C LEU A 124 -9.00 -41.08 -29.37
N VAL A 125 -9.95 -41.29 -28.44
CA VAL A 125 -10.26 -42.62 -27.92
C VAL A 125 -10.77 -43.55 -29.01
N GLU A 126 -11.64 -43.08 -29.91
CA GLU A 126 -12.10 -43.90 -31.05
C GLU A 126 -10.97 -44.20 -32.04
N ALA A 127 -10.10 -43.23 -32.34
CA ALA A 127 -8.92 -43.46 -33.18
C ALA A 127 -7.94 -44.46 -32.54
N GLU A 128 -7.77 -44.42 -31.22
CA GLU A 128 -6.95 -45.39 -30.48
C GLU A 128 -7.59 -46.78 -30.46
N LYS A 129 -8.93 -46.86 -30.35
CA LYS A 129 -9.67 -48.13 -30.50
C LYS A 129 -9.49 -48.71 -31.90
N GLU A 130 -9.57 -47.90 -32.95
CA GLU A 130 -9.32 -48.33 -34.33
C GLU A 130 -7.88 -48.83 -34.53
N CYS A 131 -6.88 -48.11 -33.99
CA CYS A 131 -5.48 -48.55 -34.02
C CYS A 131 -5.27 -49.88 -33.28
N ASN A 132 -5.89 -50.05 -32.11
CA ASN A 132 -5.85 -51.30 -31.36
C ASN A 132 -6.55 -52.46 -32.10
N LEU A 133 -7.66 -52.19 -32.79
CA LEU A 133 -8.33 -53.16 -33.64
C LEU A 133 -7.44 -53.57 -34.82
N GLU A 134 -6.79 -52.62 -35.48
CA GLU A 134 -5.87 -52.89 -36.59
C GLU A 134 -4.63 -53.70 -36.13
N LEU A 135 -4.08 -53.39 -34.94
CA LEU A 135 -3.02 -54.17 -34.30
C LEU A 135 -3.48 -55.60 -33.97
N SER A 136 -4.71 -55.76 -33.47
CA SER A 136 -5.32 -57.07 -33.19
C SER A 136 -5.54 -57.88 -34.47
N GLU A 137 -5.96 -57.24 -35.57
CA GLU A 137 -6.07 -57.87 -36.89
C GLU A 137 -4.71 -58.26 -37.46
N LYS A 138 -3.68 -57.41 -37.32
CA LYS A 138 -2.30 -57.74 -37.69
C LYS A 138 -1.75 -58.93 -36.89
N LEU A 139 -2.00 -58.97 -35.58
CA LEU A 139 -1.65 -60.11 -34.72
C LEU A 139 -2.38 -61.39 -35.11
N LYS A 140 -3.67 -61.30 -35.49
CA LYS A 140 -4.46 -62.42 -36.03
C LYS A 140 -3.97 -62.88 -37.42
N GLY A 141 -3.51 -61.96 -38.26
CA GLY A 141 -2.89 -62.27 -39.55
C GLY A 141 -1.54 -62.97 -39.38
N VAL A 142 -0.73 -62.53 -38.42
CA VAL A 142 0.52 -63.20 -38.05
C VAL A 142 0.25 -64.61 -37.52
N THR A 143 -0.80 -64.84 -36.74
CA THR A 143 -1.17 -66.19 -36.25
C THR A 143 -1.72 -67.10 -37.36
N LYS A 144 -2.49 -66.58 -38.32
CA LYS A 144 -2.94 -67.35 -39.49
C LYS A 144 -1.81 -67.76 -40.43
N ASN A 145 -0.73 -66.99 -40.52
CA ASN A 145 0.46 -67.35 -41.31
C ASN A 145 1.21 -68.58 -40.77
N TRP A 146 0.88 -69.05 -39.55
CA TRP A 146 1.44 -70.27 -38.95
C TRP A 146 0.56 -71.52 -39.12
N GLU A 147 -0.65 -71.41 -39.69
CA GLU A 147 -1.56 -72.55 -39.88
C GLU A 147 -1.43 -73.22 -41.27
N ASP A 148 -0.69 -72.62 -42.22
CA ASP A 148 -0.61 -73.09 -43.63
C ASP A 148 0.69 -73.85 -43.99
N VAL A 149 1.34 -74.53 -43.02
CA VAL A 149 2.41 -75.50 -43.33
C VAL A 149 2.16 -76.83 -42.61
N PRO A 150 2.07 -77.98 -43.33
CA PRO A 150 1.75 -79.27 -42.73
C PRO A 150 2.90 -79.81 -41.88
N GLY A 151 2.55 -80.44 -40.77
CA GLY A 151 3.48 -80.85 -39.71
C GLY A 151 4.57 -81.82 -40.12
N ASP A 152 5.70 -81.74 -39.42
CA ASP A 152 6.09 -82.75 -38.43
C ASP A 152 7.29 -82.23 -37.58
N GLN A 153 7.21 -82.41 -36.27
CA GLN A 153 8.30 -82.41 -35.26
C GLN A 153 9.23 -81.18 -35.11
N VAL A 154 8.91 -80.28 -34.15
CA VAL A 154 9.94 -79.68 -33.26
C VAL A 154 9.43 -79.72 -31.82
N LYS A 155 10.21 -80.36 -30.94
CA LYS A 155 9.89 -80.69 -29.55
C LYS A 155 9.85 -79.46 -28.64
N PRO A 156 9.03 -79.45 -27.56
CA PRO A 156 8.95 -78.37 -26.58
C PRO A 156 10.16 -78.26 -25.64
N ASP A 157 11.28 -78.94 -25.92
CA ASP A 157 12.47 -78.94 -25.05
C ASP A 157 13.33 -77.67 -25.24
N GLN A 158 13.37 -77.09 -26.46
CA GLN A 158 14.26 -75.95 -26.76
C GLN A 158 13.90 -74.66 -26.02
N TYR A 159 12.61 -74.42 -25.73
CA TYR A 159 12.18 -73.20 -25.06
C TYR A 159 12.45 -73.26 -23.55
N THR A 160 12.23 -74.42 -22.94
CA THR A 160 12.59 -74.69 -21.53
C THR A 160 14.10 -74.67 -21.33
N GLU A 161 14.88 -75.17 -22.29
CA GLU A 161 16.34 -75.18 -22.22
C GLU A 161 16.93 -73.78 -22.45
N ALA A 162 16.33 -72.97 -23.33
CA ALA A 162 16.68 -71.57 -23.49
C ALA A 162 16.36 -70.72 -22.24
N LEU A 163 15.23 -70.98 -21.57
CA LEU A 163 14.91 -70.33 -20.31
C LEU A 163 15.89 -70.72 -19.19
N ALA A 164 16.20 -72.02 -19.04
CA ALA A 164 17.18 -72.48 -18.06
C ALA A 164 18.59 -71.90 -18.31
N GLN A 165 18.99 -71.73 -19.58
CA GLN A 165 20.25 -71.06 -19.93
C GLN A 165 20.24 -69.57 -19.59
N ARG A 166 19.10 -68.88 -19.76
CA ARG A 166 18.94 -67.47 -19.37
C ARG A 166 18.97 -67.31 -17.86
N ASP A 167 18.30 -68.18 -17.12
CA ASP A 167 18.29 -68.15 -15.65
C ASP A 167 19.69 -68.41 -15.09
N LYS A 168 20.41 -69.39 -15.66
CA LYS A 168 21.82 -69.63 -15.31
C LYS A 168 22.70 -68.40 -15.61
N ARG A 169 22.46 -67.71 -16.74
CA ARG A 169 23.20 -66.51 -17.10
C ARG A 169 22.89 -65.33 -16.18
N ILE A 170 21.65 -65.20 -15.72
CA ILE A 170 21.24 -64.20 -14.73
C ILE A 170 21.95 -64.47 -13.40
N GLU A 171 22.01 -65.73 -12.96
CA GLU A 171 22.70 -66.09 -11.72
C GLU A 171 24.21 -65.81 -11.78
N GLU A 172 24.86 -66.10 -12.91
CA GLU A 172 26.27 -65.76 -13.15
C GLU A 172 26.52 -64.24 -13.13
N LEU A 173 25.62 -63.46 -13.73
CA LEU A 173 25.70 -61.99 -13.74
C LEU A 173 25.49 -61.42 -12.32
N ASN A 174 24.55 -61.97 -11.55
CA ASN A 174 24.32 -61.55 -10.17
C ASN A 174 25.53 -61.86 -9.27
N GLN A 175 26.17 -63.02 -9.46
CA GLN A 175 27.41 -63.34 -8.74
C GLN A 175 28.57 -62.42 -9.14
N SER A 176 28.68 -62.07 -10.43
CA SER A 176 29.67 -61.10 -10.92
C SER A 176 29.41 -59.69 -10.38
N LEU A 177 28.15 -59.27 -10.31
CA LEU A 177 27.74 -57.99 -9.75
C LEU A 177 28.08 -57.93 -8.25
N ALA A 178 27.72 -58.97 -7.48
CA ALA A 178 28.07 -59.06 -6.07
C ALA A 178 29.60 -59.09 -5.83
N ALA A 179 30.38 -59.67 -6.75
CA ALA A 179 31.84 -59.63 -6.68
C ALA A 179 32.38 -58.21 -6.96
N GLN A 180 31.80 -57.48 -7.93
CA GLN A 180 32.14 -56.09 -8.22
C GLN A 180 31.74 -55.16 -7.07
N GLU A 181 30.59 -55.35 -6.45
CA GLU A 181 30.15 -54.60 -5.27
C GLU A 181 31.12 -54.78 -4.10
N ARG A 182 31.58 -56.01 -3.83
CA ARG A 182 32.62 -56.28 -2.82
C ARG A 182 33.95 -55.59 -3.16
N LEU A 183 34.34 -55.56 -4.44
CA LEU A 183 35.55 -54.86 -4.88
C LEU A 183 35.42 -53.35 -4.69
N VAL A 184 34.25 -52.77 -4.99
CA VAL A 184 33.97 -51.34 -4.76
C VAL A 184 33.98 -51.02 -3.26
N GLU A 185 33.39 -51.88 -2.42
CA GLU A 185 33.49 -51.73 -0.97
C GLU A 185 34.93 -51.79 -0.48
N GLN A 186 35.74 -52.71 -1.02
CA GLN A 186 37.15 -52.83 -0.67
C GLN A 186 37.94 -51.58 -1.09
N LEU A 187 37.77 -51.11 -2.33
CA LEU A 187 38.40 -49.88 -2.83
C LEU A 187 37.93 -48.64 -2.05
N SER A 188 36.68 -48.63 -1.59
CA SER A 188 36.15 -47.56 -0.73
C SER A 188 36.80 -47.57 0.66
N ARG A 189 37.02 -48.76 1.26
CA ARG A 189 37.78 -48.91 2.51
C ARG A 189 39.24 -48.52 2.34
N GLU A 190 39.89 -48.93 1.24
CA GLU A 190 41.27 -48.54 0.92
C GLU A 190 41.38 -47.01 0.72
N LYS A 191 40.40 -46.39 0.03
CA LYS A 191 40.31 -44.93 -0.08
C LYS A 191 40.19 -44.26 1.28
N GLN A 192 39.36 -44.79 2.19
CA GLN A 192 39.23 -44.26 3.54
C GLN A 192 40.51 -44.42 4.37
N GLN A 193 41.24 -45.54 4.21
CA GLN A 193 42.53 -45.75 4.84
C GLN A 193 43.62 -44.79 4.31
N LEU A 194 43.64 -44.55 3.00
CA LEU A 194 44.55 -43.58 2.39
C LEU A 194 44.23 -42.14 2.82
N LEU A 195 42.95 -41.80 2.98
CA LEU A 195 42.54 -40.50 3.53
C LEU A 195 43.00 -40.32 4.99
N HIS A 196 42.91 -41.37 5.81
CA HIS A 196 43.40 -41.35 7.19
C HIS A 196 44.93 -41.23 7.27
N LEU A 197 45.67 -41.79 6.31
CA LEU A 197 47.13 -41.64 6.20
C LEU A 197 47.56 -40.24 5.73
N LEU A 198 46.70 -39.50 5.03
CA LEU A 198 46.94 -38.10 4.64
C LEU A 198 46.67 -37.10 5.79
N GLU A 199 45.95 -37.50 6.85
CA GLU A 199 45.60 -36.64 7.97
C GLU A 199 46.61 -36.65 9.14
N GLU A 200 47.61 -37.53 9.15
CA GLU A 200 48.69 -37.48 10.16
C GLU A 200 49.89 -36.64 9.67
N PRO A 201 50.24 -35.53 10.35
CA PRO A 201 51.47 -34.79 10.06
C PRO A 201 52.66 -35.42 10.81
N THR A 202 53.84 -35.32 10.19
CA THR A 202 55.21 -35.58 10.69
C THR A 202 55.72 -37.03 10.77
N SER A 203 56.54 -37.42 9.77
CA SER A 203 57.99 -37.69 9.91
C SER A 203 58.52 -38.55 8.75
N MET A 204 59.61 -38.10 8.14
CA MET A 204 60.50 -38.77 7.17
C MET A 204 60.46 -40.31 7.12
N GLU A 205 60.25 -40.89 5.92
CA GLU A 205 61.25 -41.73 5.22
C GLU A 205 60.76 -42.09 3.80
N VAL A 206 61.69 -42.09 2.84
CA VAL A 206 61.49 -42.33 1.41
C VAL A 206 61.60 -43.84 1.14
N GLN A 207 60.59 -44.47 0.54
CA GLN A 207 60.78 -45.63 -0.35
C GLN A 207 59.55 -45.88 -1.26
N PRO A 208 59.75 -46.18 -2.56
CA PRO A 208 58.68 -46.30 -3.54
C PRO A 208 58.15 -47.74 -3.59
N MET A 209 56.85 -47.95 -3.36
CA MET A 209 56.19 -49.24 -3.52
C MET A 209 55.01 -49.10 -4.47
N THR A 210 55.30 -48.95 -5.76
CA THR A 210 54.32 -48.96 -6.85
C THR A 210 54.82 -49.77 -8.05
N GLU A 211 55.44 -50.92 -7.80
CA GLU A 211 55.94 -51.83 -8.87
C GLU A 211 55.34 -53.25 -8.85
N GLU A 212 54.40 -53.58 -7.96
CA GLU A 212 53.96 -54.98 -7.79
C GLU A 212 52.57 -55.36 -8.36
N LEU A 213 51.79 -54.41 -8.89
CA LEU A 213 50.46 -54.70 -9.44
C LEU A 213 50.37 -54.73 -10.98
N LEU A 214 51.46 -54.46 -11.71
CA LEU A 214 51.48 -54.48 -13.19
C LEU A 214 52.07 -55.77 -13.80
N LYS A 215 52.29 -56.83 -13.02
CA LYS A 215 52.93 -58.08 -13.48
C LYS A 215 52.02 -59.31 -13.63
N GLN A 216 50.71 -59.21 -13.40
CA GLN A 216 49.81 -60.38 -13.49
C GLN A 216 48.80 -60.41 -14.65
N GLN A 217 48.94 -59.55 -15.67
CA GLN A 217 48.06 -59.59 -16.84
C GLN A 217 48.82 -59.53 -18.18
N LYS A 218 49.94 -60.26 -18.28
CA LYS A 218 50.64 -60.54 -19.54
C LYS A 218 51.11 -61.99 -19.58
N LEU A 219 50.16 -62.91 -19.84
CA LEU A 219 50.44 -64.24 -20.38
C LEU A 219 49.12 -64.78 -20.96
N ASN A 220 48.86 -64.44 -22.23
CA ASN A 220 48.26 -65.29 -23.26
C ASN A 220 47.66 -64.42 -24.38
N SER A 221 48.52 -63.96 -25.27
CA SER A 221 48.07 -63.57 -26.61
C SER A 221 49.24 -63.72 -27.57
N HIS A 222 49.50 -64.93 -28.05
CA HIS A 222 50.02 -65.11 -29.41
C HIS A 222 49.47 -66.40 -30.04
N GLU A 223 48.99 -66.19 -31.27
CA GLU A 223 48.80 -67.16 -32.37
C GLU A 223 47.64 -68.15 -32.29
N THR A 224 46.48 -67.74 -32.83
CA THR A 224 45.86 -68.50 -33.93
C THR A 224 44.99 -67.57 -34.79
N THR A 225 45.40 -67.38 -36.04
CA THR A 225 44.63 -66.78 -37.12
C THR A 225 43.50 -67.74 -37.56
N ILE A 226 42.42 -67.18 -38.13
CA ILE A 226 41.33 -67.85 -38.89
C ILE A 226 40.05 -68.13 -38.08
N THR A 227 39.20 -67.11 -37.88
CA THR A 227 37.97 -66.85 -38.64
C THR A 227 37.28 -65.65 -37.99
N GLN A 228 37.27 -64.52 -38.71
CA GLN A 228 36.45 -63.36 -38.36
C GLN A 228 34.99 -63.77 -38.51
N GLN A 229 34.31 -64.04 -37.40
CA GLN A 229 32.88 -63.84 -37.33
C GLN A 229 32.68 -62.39 -36.94
N SER A 230 32.49 -61.54 -37.95
CA SER A 230 32.02 -60.17 -37.78
C SER A 230 30.73 -60.23 -36.96
N VAL A 231 30.80 -59.84 -35.69
CA VAL A 231 29.62 -59.30 -35.01
C VAL A 231 29.23 -58.13 -35.88
N SER A 232 28.20 -58.32 -36.70
CA SER A 232 27.85 -57.37 -37.74
C SER A 232 27.60 -56.02 -37.07
N ASP A 233 28.13 -54.93 -37.62
CA ASP A 233 27.86 -53.56 -37.12
C ASP A 233 26.34 -53.31 -36.95
N SER A 234 25.52 -54.05 -37.72
CA SER A 234 24.06 -54.17 -37.57
C SER A 234 23.60 -54.58 -36.16
N HIS A 235 24.20 -55.58 -35.52
CA HIS A 235 23.76 -56.04 -34.18
C HIS A 235 24.19 -55.09 -33.07
N LEU A 236 25.33 -54.41 -33.21
CA LEU A 236 25.73 -53.34 -32.28
C LEU A 236 24.81 -52.12 -32.42
N ALA A 237 24.44 -51.75 -33.65
CA ALA A 237 23.47 -50.68 -33.90
C ALA A 237 22.08 -50.99 -33.36
N GLU A 238 21.58 -52.22 -33.53
CA GLU A 238 20.30 -52.66 -32.96
C GLU A 238 20.29 -52.65 -31.42
N LEU A 239 21.39 -53.02 -30.78
CA LEU A 239 21.51 -52.94 -29.32
C LEU A 239 21.58 -51.48 -28.84
N GLN A 240 22.31 -50.63 -29.57
CA GLN A 240 22.39 -49.19 -29.30
C GLN A 240 21.00 -48.53 -29.41
N GLU A 241 20.23 -48.86 -30.45
CA GLU A 241 18.88 -48.34 -30.66
C GLU A 241 17.92 -48.83 -29.58
N LYS A 242 18.00 -50.11 -29.18
CA LYS A 242 17.21 -50.65 -28.06
C LYS A 242 17.55 -49.97 -26.74
N ILE A 243 18.84 -49.70 -26.48
CA ILE A 243 19.26 -48.95 -25.27
C ILE A 243 18.65 -47.55 -25.31
N GLN A 244 18.80 -46.81 -26.41
CA GLN A 244 18.22 -45.47 -26.56
C GLN A 244 16.69 -45.48 -26.43
N GLN A 245 16.02 -46.51 -26.95
CA GLN A 245 14.58 -46.67 -26.82
C GLN A 245 14.16 -46.98 -25.38
N THR A 246 14.91 -47.82 -24.67
CA THR A 246 14.67 -48.08 -23.22
C THR A 246 14.96 -46.85 -22.37
N GLU A 247 15.96 -46.04 -22.71
CA GLU A 247 16.28 -44.79 -22.03
C GLU A 247 15.19 -43.74 -22.26
N ALA A 248 14.70 -43.60 -23.50
CA ALA A 248 13.60 -42.70 -23.82
C ALA A 248 12.29 -43.10 -23.12
N THR A 249 11.97 -44.40 -23.10
CA THR A 249 10.77 -44.89 -22.39
C THR A 249 10.91 -44.74 -20.87
N ASN A 250 12.07 -45.02 -20.29
CA ASN A 250 12.33 -44.74 -18.87
C ASN A 250 12.20 -43.25 -18.55
N LYS A 251 12.69 -42.37 -19.43
CA LYS A 251 12.54 -40.91 -19.26
C LYS A 251 11.06 -40.49 -19.26
N ILE A 252 10.26 -41.00 -20.20
CA ILE A 252 8.82 -40.73 -20.25
C ILE A 252 8.10 -41.28 -19.00
N LEU A 253 8.46 -42.47 -18.53
CA LEU A 253 7.88 -43.04 -17.31
C LEU A 253 8.27 -42.23 -16.07
N GLN A 254 9.50 -41.72 -16.02
CA GLN A 254 9.96 -40.83 -14.95
C GLN A 254 9.18 -39.49 -14.97
N GLU A 255 8.96 -38.92 -16.15
CA GLU A 255 8.15 -37.71 -16.35
C GLU A 255 6.70 -37.94 -15.88
N LYS A 256 6.07 -39.05 -16.30
CA LYS A 256 4.72 -39.43 -15.85
C LYS A 256 4.62 -39.68 -14.35
N LEU A 257 5.65 -40.28 -13.74
CA LEU A 257 5.70 -40.47 -12.28
C LEU A 257 5.74 -39.13 -11.55
N ASN A 258 6.51 -38.17 -12.08
CA ASN A 258 6.59 -36.82 -11.53
C ASN A 258 5.28 -36.04 -11.71
N GLU A 259 4.63 -36.14 -12.88
CA GLU A 259 3.32 -35.55 -13.14
C GLU A 259 2.26 -36.10 -12.18
N MET A 260 2.13 -37.42 -12.04
CA MET A 260 1.19 -38.01 -11.07
C MET A 260 1.53 -37.62 -9.63
N SER A 261 2.81 -37.49 -9.28
CA SER A 261 3.22 -37.03 -7.94
C SER A 261 2.83 -35.56 -7.70
N TYR A 262 2.86 -34.73 -8.74
CA TYR A 262 2.42 -33.34 -8.67
C TYR A 262 0.89 -33.26 -8.55
N GLU A 263 0.15 -33.99 -9.38
CA GLU A 263 -1.32 -34.06 -9.31
C GLU A 263 -1.81 -34.57 -7.95
N LEU A 264 -1.15 -35.59 -7.39
CA LEU A 264 -1.48 -36.12 -6.06
C LEU A 264 -1.26 -35.07 -4.97
N LYS A 265 -0.16 -34.30 -5.03
CA LYS A 265 0.08 -33.18 -4.12
C LYS A 265 -0.99 -32.09 -4.26
N CYS A 266 -1.33 -31.70 -5.49
CA CYS A 266 -2.39 -30.71 -5.73
C CYS A 266 -3.76 -31.19 -5.23
N ALA A 267 -4.11 -32.46 -5.43
CA ALA A 267 -5.32 -33.07 -4.90
C ALA A 267 -5.32 -33.12 -3.37
N GLN A 268 -4.17 -33.43 -2.76
CA GLN A 268 -3.99 -33.43 -1.30
C GLN A 268 -4.16 -32.02 -0.71
N GLU A 269 -3.56 -30.99 -1.31
CA GLU A 269 -3.74 -29.59 -0.91
C GLU A 269 -5.20 -29.14 -1.07
N SER A 270 -5.88 -29.58 -2.13
CA SER A 270 -7.30 -29.31 -2.33
C SER A 270 -8.17 -29.98 -1.25
N SER A 271 -7.89 -31.24 -0.91
CA SER A 271 -8.57 -31.97 0.17
C SER A 271 -8.39 -31.27 1.52
N GLN A 272 -7.16 -30.83 1.84
CA GLN A 272 -6.88 -30.11 3.08
C GLN A 272 -7.66 -28.79 3.17
N LYS A 273 -7.79 -28.06 2.05
CA LYS A 273 -8.62 -26.85 1.99
C LYS A 273 -10.10 -27.16 2.19
N GLN A 274 -10.59 -28.26 1.62
CA GLN A 274 -11.97 -28.72 1.83
C GLN A 274 -12.22 -29.10 3.30
N ASP A 275 -11.28 -29.82 3.93
CA ASP A 275 -11.36 -30.19 5.36
C ASP A 275 -11.40 -28.96 6.27
N GLY A 276 -10.58 -27.94 5.99
CA GLY A 276 -10.63 -26.65 6.70
C GLY A 276 -11.99 -25.95 6.53
N THR A 277 -12.57 -26.01 5.33
CA THR A 277 -13.90 -25.46 5.06
C THR A 277 -15.00 -26.22 5.82
N ILE A 278 -14.93 -27.55 5.85
CA ILE A 278 -15.86 -28.41 6.60
C ILE A 278 -15.77 -28.11 8.10
N GLN A 279 -14.57 -27.93 8.64
CA GLN A 279 -14.37 -27.61 10.04
C GLN A 279 -14.98 -26.24 10.41
N ASN A 280 -14.80 -25.22 9.57
CA ASN A 280 -15.44 -23.91 9.75
C ASN A 280 -16.97 -24.00 9.71
N LEU A 281 -17.51 -24.78 8.76
CA LEU A 281 -18.96 -25.01 8.68
C LEU A 281 -19.49 -25.77 9.90
N LYS A 282 -18.72 -26.71 10.46
CA LYS A 282 -19.06 -27.44 11.68
C LYS A 282 -19.09 -26.53 12.91
N GLU A 283 -18.17 -25.57 13.00
CA GLU A 283 -18.12 -24.60 14.09
C GLU A 283 -19.26 -23.58 14.01
N THR A 284 -19.58 -23.10 12.81
CA THR A 284 -20.75 -22.23 12.59
C THR A 284 -22.06 -22.94 12.92
N LEU A 285 -22.21 -24.22 12.56
CA LEU A 285 -23.37 -25.03 12.93
C LEU A 285 -23.52 -25.14 14.46
N LYS A 286 -22.44 -25.48 15.18
CA LYS A 286 -22.45 -25.52 16.65
C LYS A 286 -22.76 -24.18 17.31
N SER A 287 -22.40 -23.07 16.66
CA SER A 287 -22.81 -21.74 17.14
C SER A 287 -24.32 -21.53 16.97
N ARG A 288 -24.88 -21.90 15.81
CA ARG A 288 -26.32 -21.82 15.55
C ARG A 288 -27.16 -22.73 16.45
N GLU A 289 -26.68 -23.93 16.76
CA GLU A 289 -27.32 -24.85 17.72
C GLU A 289 -27.39 -24.22 19.12
N ARG A 290 -26.31 -23.59 19.58
CA ARG A 290 -26.30 -22.86 20.86
C ARG A 290 -27.25 -21.66 20.85
N GLU A 291 -27.30 -20.88 19.76
CA GLU A 291 -28.26 -19.78 19.62
C GLU A 291 -29.71 -20.28 19.68
N THR A 292 -30.01 -21.43 19.07
CA THR A 292 -31.36 -22.02 19.11
C THR A 292 -31.72 -22.52 20.50
N GLU A 293 -30.79 -23.15 21.24
CA GLU A 293 -31.02 -23.55 22.63
C GLU A 293 -31.23 -22.36 23.57
N GLU A 294 -30.50 -21.27 23.38
CA GLU A 294 -30.74 -20.03 24.13
C GLU A 294 -32.12 -19.42 23.83
N LEU A 295 -32.57 -19.45 22.57
CA LEU A 295 -33.93 -19.02 22.21
C LEU A 295 -34.99 -19.91 22.87
N TYR A 296 -34.79 -21.23 22.92
CA TYR A 296 -35.71 -22.13 23.63
C TYR A 296 -35.78 -21.80 25.12
N GLN A 297 -34.65 -21.56 25.79
CA GLN A 297 -34.63 -21.16 27.21
C GLN A 297 -35.35 -19.82 27.45
N VAL A 298 -35.23 -18.86 26.53
CA VAL A 298 -35.93 -17.57 26.61
C VAL A 298 -37.44 -17.75 26.47
N ILE A 299 -37.89 -18.57 25.50
CA ILE A 299 -39.30 -18.88 25.32
C ILE A 299 -39.86 -19.56 26.57
N GLU A 300 -39.11 -20.48 27.16
CA GLU A 300 -39.50 -21.18 28.39
C GLU A 300 -39.62 -20.20 29.58
N GLY A 301 -38.63 -19.33 29.78
CA GLY A 301 -38.72 -18.28 30.81
C GLY A 301 -39.84 -17.26 30.58
N GLN A 302 -40.17 -16.96 29.33
CA GLN A 302 -41.32 -16.12 28.98
C GLN A 302 -42.65 -16.84 29.27
N ASN A 303 -42.74 -18.14 29.02
CA ASN A 303 -43.92 -18.94 29.36
C ASN A 303 -44.12 -19.03 30.88
N ASP A 304 -43.05 -19.20 31.66
CA ASP A 304 -43.10 -19.22 33.12
C ASP A 304 -43.56 -17.88 33.71
N THR A 305 -43.07 -16.77 33.15
CA THR A 305 -43.48 -15.43 33.58
C THR A 305 -44.93 -15.14 33.20
N MET A 306 -45.38 -15.58 32.02
CA MET A 306 -46.80 -15.54 31.63
C MET A 306 -47.68 -16.35 32.59
N ALA A 307 -47.22 -17.54 33.01
CA ALA A 307 -47.95 -18.38 33.97
C ALA A 307 -48.07 -17.69 35.34
N LYS A 308 -46.98 -17.11 35.86
CA LYS A 308 -46.98 -16.34 37.11
C LYS A 308 -47.89 -15.10 37.05
N LEU A 309 -47.90 -14.38 35.93
CA LEU A 309 -48.80 -13.23 35.74
C LEU A 309 -50.27 -13.65 35.70
N ARG A 310 -50.60 -14.77 35.05
CA ARG A 310 -51.96 -15.34 35.10
C ARG A 310 -52.34 -15.74 36.52
N GLU A 311 -51.41 -16.33 37.28
CA GLU A 311 -51.63 -16.73 38.66
C GLU A 311 -51.83 -15.53 39.61
N MET A 312 -51.02 -14.47 39.47
CA MET A 312 -51.20 -13.22 40.23
C MET A 312 -52.48 -12.47 39.87
N LEU A 313 -52.89 -12.47 38.60
CA LEU A 313 -54.18 -11.91 38.18
C LEU A 313 -55.33 -12.65 38.86
N HIS A 314 -55.27 -13.98 38.89
CA HIS A 314 -56.25 -14.80 39.61
C HIS A 314 -56.24 -14.54 41.12
N GLN A 315 -55.08 -14.39 41.75
CA GLN A 315 -54.96 -14.07 43.18
C GLN A 315 -55.50 -12.67 43.52
N SER A 316 -55.25 -11.67 42.66
CA SER A 316 -55.78 -10.30 42.80
C SER A 316 -57.32 -10.27 42.67
N GLN A 317 -57.87 -11.01 41.71
CA GLN A 317 -59.33 -11.17 41.56
C GLN A 317 -59.97 -11.88 42.76
N LEU A 318 -59.27 -12.83 43.39
CA LEU A 318 -59.70 -13.49 44.63
C LEU A 318 -59.59 -12.59 45.87
N GLY A 319 -58.65 -11.65 45.89
CA GLY A 319 -58.48 -10.65 46.95
C GLY A 319 -59.57 -9.56 46.96
N GLN A 320 -60.05 -9.15 45.78
CA GLN A 320 -61.14 -8.16 45.65
C GLN A 320 -62.50 -8.67 46.16
N LEU A 321 -62.70 -9.98 46.27
CA LEU A 321 -63.93 -10.57 46.81
C LEU A 321 -64.01 -10.54 48.35
N HIS A 322 -62.96 -10.08 49.06
CA HIS A 322 -62.91 -10.13 50.53
C HIS A 322 -62.70 -8.80 51.28
N SER A 323 -62.64 -7.64 50.62
CA SER A 323 -62.47 -6.34 51.32
C SER A 323 -63.57 -5.34 50.99
N SER A 324 -64.56 -5.29 51.89
CA SER A 324 -65.56 -4.23 52.00
C SER A 324 -65.05 -3.15 52.97
N GLU A 325 -65.30 -1.88 52.62
CA GLU A 325 -65.18 -0.62 53.41
C GLU A 325 -63.80 0.09 53.52
N GLY A 326 -63.78 1.36 53.07
CA GLY A 326 -62.77 2.38 53.38
C GLY A 326 -62.06 2.98 52.15
N THR A 327 -62.32 4.26 51.84
CA THR A 327 -61.89 4.96 50.60
C THR A 327 -60.57 5.75 50.67
N SER A 328 -59.72 5.57 51.69
CA SER A 328 -58.39 6.21 51.77
C SER A 328 -57.13 5.32 51.62
N PRO A 329 -57.13 3.98 51.77
CA PRO A 329 -55.93 3.16 51.56
C PRO A 329 -55.64 2.86 50.07
N ALA A 330 -56.61 3.08 49.19
CA ALA A 330 -56.52 2.74 47.77
C ALA A 330 -55.41 3.52 47.02
N GLN A 331 -55.18 4.80 47.35
CA GLN A 331 -54.19 5.63 46.64
C GLN A 331 -52.74 5.31 47.04
N GLN A 332 -52.47 4.95 48.30
CA GLN A 332 -51.14 4.50 48.72
C GLN A 332 -50.84 3.09 48.21
N GLN A 333 -51.84 2.21 48.11
CA GLN A 333 -51.69 0.89 47.48
C GLN A 333 -51.42 1.01 45.98
N VAL A 334 -52.08 1.92 45.27
CA VAL A 334 -51.83 2.16 43.84
C VAL A 334 -50.41 2.69 43.62
N ALA A 335 -49.96 3.68 44.39
CA ALA A 335 -48.60 4.20 44.27
C ALA A 335 -47.51 3.15 44.59
N LEU A 336 -47.75 2.25 45.55
CA LEU A 336 -46.86 1.13 45.86
C LEU A 336 -46.83 0.09 44.73
N LEU A 337 -47.98 -0.22 44.12
CA LEU A 337 -48.09 -1.11 42.96
C LEU A 337 -47.42 -0.52 41.71
N ASP A 338 -47.51 0.80 41.51
CA ASP A 338 -46.84 1.51 40.42
C ASP A 338 -45.32 1.50 40.59
N LEU A 339 -44.83 1.71 41.82
CA LEU A 339 -43.40 1.61 42.15
C LEU A 339 -42.87 0.18 42.04
N GLN A 340 -43.64 -0.83 42.46
CA GLN A 340 -43.30 -2.24 42.25
C GLN A 340 -43.27 -2.61 40.77
N SER A 341 -44.21 -2.09 39.98
CA SER A 341 -44.23 -2.30 38.52
C SER A 341 -43.03 -1.62 37.85
N ALA A 342 -42.69 -0.39 38.24
CA ALA A 342 -41.52 0.32 37.72
C ALA A 342 -40.21 -0.39 38.06
N LEU A 343 -40.06 -0.87 39.30
CA LEU A 343 -38.88 -1.61 39.75
C LEU A 343 -38.74 -2.94 38.99
N PHE A 344 -39.85 -3.62 38.72
CA PHE A 344 -39.88 -4.83 37.90
C PHE A 344 -39.50 -4.55 36.43
N CYS A 345 -40.00 -3.46 35.84
CA CYS A 345 -39.63 -3.03 34.50
C CYS A 345 -38.12 -2.73 34.41
N SER A 346 -37.56 -1.99 35.36
CA SER A 346 -36.12 -1.72 35.42
C SER A 346 -35.30 -3.00 35.60
N GLN A 347 -35.78 -3.97 36.38
CA GLN A 347 -35.08 -5.24 36.59
C GLN A 347 -35.08 -6.13 35.34
N LEU A 348 -36.17 -6.12 34.56
CA LEU A 348 -36.23 -6.76 33.23
C LEU A 348 -35.30 -6.08 32.22
N GLU A 349 -35.22 -4.75 32.27
CA GLU A 349 -34.35 -3.97 31.38
C GLU A 349 -32.87 -4.24 31.67
N ILE A 350 -32.48 -4.32 32.94
CA ILE A 350 -31.12 -4.74 33.34
C ILE A 350 -30.82 -6.17 32.87
N GLN A 351 -31.75 -7.11 33.02
CA GLN A 351 -31.55 -8.48 32.50
C GLN A 351 -31.47 -8.54 30.98
N LYS A 352 -32.17 -7.66 30.26
CA LYS A 352 -32.06 -7.52 28.80
C LYS A 352 -30.68 -6.98 28.42
N LEU A 353 -30.21 -5.94 29.10
CA LEU A 353 -28.88 -5.36 28.85
C LEU A 353 -27.74 -6.34 29.17
N GLN A 354 -27.83 -7.08 30.28
CA GLN A 354 -26.84 -8.11 30.63
C GLN A 354 -26.75 -9.22 29.58
N ARG A 355 -27.87 -9.60 28.94
CA ARG A 355 -27.87 -10.55 27.81
C ARG A 355 -27.16 -9.99 26.59
N VAL A 356 -27.43 -8.74 26.25
CA VAL A 356 -26.74 -8.07 25.13
C VAL A 356 -25.24 -7.99 25.39
N VAL A 357 -24.81 -7.67 26.61
CA VAL A 357 -23.39 -7.65 26.98
C VAL A 357 -22.74 -9.03 26.80
N ARG A 358 -23.33 -10.10 27.34
CA ARG A 358 -22.80 -11.47 27.17
C ARG A 358 -22.76 -11.91 25.71
N GLN A 359 -23.76 -11.53 24.91
CA GLN A 359 -23.76 -11.79 23.48
C GLN A 359 -22.62 -11.06 22.78
N LYS A 360 -22.36 -9.81 23.15
CA LYS A 360 -21.25 -9.01 22.59
C LYS A 360 -19.88 -9.52 23.00
N GLU A 361 -19.72 -9.99 24.23
CA GLU A 361 -18.48 -10.62 24.71
C GLU A 361 -18.13 -11.89 23.92
N ARG A 362 -19.13 -12.73 23.62
CA ARG A 362 -18.95 -13.92 22.78
C ARG A 362 -18.62 -13.54 21.33
N GLN A 363 -19.34 -12.57 20.75
CA GLN A 363 -19.03 -12.06 19.40
C GLN A 363 -17.60 -11.51 19.32
N LEU A 364 -17.12 -10.84 20.36
CA LEU A 364 -15.75 -10.35 20.44
C LEU A 364 -14.74 -11.50 20.54
N ALA A 365 -15.03 -12.54 21.32
CA ALA A 365 -14.17 -13.72 21.43
C ALA A 365 -14.07 -14.48 20.10
N ASP A 366 -15.20 -14.71 19.44
CA ASP A 366 -15.27 -15.36 18.13
C ASP A 366 -14.53 -14.52 17.07
N ALA A 367 -14.71 -13.19 17.07
CA ALA A 367 -13.97 -12.29 16.18
C ALA A 367 -12.45 -12.34 16.43
N LYS A 368 -12.01 -12.37 17.69
CA LYS A 368 -10.59 -12.52 18.04
C LYS A 368 -10.01 -13.84 17.54
N GLN A 369 -10.76 -14.93 17.67
CA GLN A 369 -10.34 -16.24 17.18
C GLN A 369 -10.27 -16.26 15.64
N CYS A 370 -11.24 -15.67 14.95
CA CYS A 370 -11.21 -15.49 13.50
C CYS A 370 -9.98 -14.69 13.04
N VAL A 371 -9.64 -13.60 13.74
CA VAL A 371 -8.45 -12.80 13.44
C VAL A 371 -7.18 -13.64 13.59
N GLN A 372 -7.04 -14.41 14.66
CA GLN A 372 -5.88 -15.30 14.86
C GLN A 372 -5.73 -16.34 13.76
N PHE A 373 -6.84 -16.93 13.28
CA PHE A 373 -6.80 -17.86 12.15
C PHE A 373 -6.37 -17.18 10.85
N VAL A 374 -6.87 -15.97 10.58
CA VAL A 374 -6.48 -15.19 9.39
C VAL A 374 -5.01 -14.78 9.48
N GLU A 375 -4.52 -14.38 10.65
CA GLU A 375 -3.11 -14.08 10.88
C GLU A 375 -2.22 -15.32 10.67
N ALA A 376 -2.60 -16.47 11.19
CA ALA A 376 -1.88 -17.73 10.97
C ALA A 376 -1.85 -18.13 9.49
N ALA A 377 -3.00 -18.06 8.80
CA ALA A 377 -3.09 -18.35 7.37
C ALA A 377 -2.28 -17.35 6.52
N ALA A 378 -2.23 -16.08 6.92
CA ALA A 378 -1.40 -15.07 6.27
C ALA A 378 0.10 -15.40 6.44
N HIS A 379 0.52 -15.78 7.65
CA HIS A 379 1.89 -16.20 7.94
C HIS A 379 2.30 -17.44 7.15
N GLU A 380 1.43 -18.46 7.07
CA GLU A 380 1.67 -19.66 6.25
C GLU A 380 1.78 -19.32 4.76
N SER A 381 0.92 -18.43 4.26
CA SER A 381 0.99 -17.96 2.87
C SER A 381 2.29 -17.21 2.57
N GLU A 382 2.77 -16.40 3.52
CA GLU A 382 4.05 -15.68 3.40
C GLU A 382 5.23 -16.64 3.39
N GLN A 383 5.26 -17.62 4.29
CA GLN A 383 6.28 -18.68 4.30
C GLN A 383 6.28 -19.50 3.00
N GLN A 384 5.09 -19.83 2.46
CA GLN A 384 4.98 -20.52 1.19
C GLN A 384 5.50 -19.66 0.03
N LYS A 385 5.20 -18.36 0.01
CA LYS A 385 5.75 -17.42 -0.98
C LYS A 385 7.27 -17.36 -0.89
N GLU A 386 7.84 -17.28 0.31
CA GLU A 386 9.29 -17.23 0.51
C GLU A 386 9.97 -18.53 0.04
N ALA A 387 9.40 -19.70 0.38
CA ALA A 387 9.89 -21.00 -0.10
C ALA A 387 9.81 -21.10 -1.63
N SER A 388 8.70 -20.65 -2.22
CA SER A 388 8.55 -20.64 -3.69
C SER A 388 9.52 -19.67 -4.36
N TRP A 389 9.81 -18.53 -3.74
CA TRP A 389 10.77 -17.55 -4.25
C TRP A 389 12.20 -18.10 -4.21
N LYS A 390 12.59 -18.75 -3.10
CA LYS A 390 13.88 -19.45 -2.96
C LYS A 390 14.05 -20.53 -4.04
N HIS A 391 13.04 -21.38 -4.23
CA HIS A 391 13.08 -22.41 -5.27
C HIS A 391 13.17 -21.82 -6.69
N ASN A 392 12.41 -20.75 -6.98
CA ASN A 392 12.52 -20.04 -8.26
C ASN A 392 13.90 -19.41 -8.47
N GLN A 393 14.52 -18.90 -7.41
CA GLN A 393 15.88 -18.36 -7.48
C GLN A 393 16.91 -19.46 -7.79
N GLU A 394 16.77 -20.63 -7.16
CA GLU A 394 17.61 -21.80 -7.45
C GLU A 394 17.43 -22.31 -8.89
N LEU A 395 16.19 -22.39 -9.37
CA LEU A 395 15.87 -22.72 -10.77
C LEU A 395 16.51 -21.72 -11.75
N ARG A 396 16.45 -20.42 -11.46
CA ARG A 396 17.10 -19.39 -12.30
C ARG A 396 18.61 -19.58 -12.34
N LYS A 397 19.24 -19.88 -11.20
CA LYS A 397 20.69 -20.17 -11.13
C LYS A 397 21.04 -21.43 -11.92
N ALA A 398 20.28 -22.51 -11.78
CA ALA A 398 20.48 -23.75 -12.52
C ALA A 398 20.30 -23.55 -14.03
N LEU A 399 19.30 -22.77 -14.45
CA LEU A 399 19.09 -22.42 -15.86
C LEU A 399 20.25 -21.60 -16.43
N GLN A 400 20.76 -20.62 -15.67
CA GLN A 400 21.94 -19.85 -16.08
C GLN A 400 23.17 -20.76 -16.25
N GLN A 401 23.43 -21.66 -15.30
CA GLN A 401 24.53 -22.62 -15.39
C GLN A 401 24.38 -23.54 -16.61
N LEU A 402 23.19 -24.10 -16.85
CA LEU A 402 22.94 -24.94 -18.03
C LEU A 402 23.08 -24.16 -19.34
N GLN A 403 22.69 -22.88 -19.35
CA GLN A 403 22.85 -22.01 -20.52
C GLN A 403 24.33 -21.72 -20.81
N GLU A 404 25.14 -21.48 -19.77
CA GLU A 404 26.59 -21.34 -19.89
C GLU A 404 27.26 -22.64 -20.37
N GLU A 405 26.89 -23.79 -19.80
CA GLU A 405 27.40 -25.10 -20.24
C GLU A 405 27.05 -25.39 -21.70
N LEU A 406 25.82 -25.08 -22.12
CA LEU A 406 25.38 -25.25 -23.50
C LEU A 406 26.16 -24.32 -24.44
N GLN A 407 26.38 -23.07 -24.06
CA GLN A 407 27.20 -22.13 -24.83
C GLN A 407 28.64 -22.62 -24.94
N ASN A 408 29.23 -23.11 -23.86
CA ASN A 408 30.58 -23.68 -23.85
C ASN A 408 30.68 -24.90 -24.77
N LYS A 409 29.74 -25.85 -24.68
CA LYS A 409 29.70 -27.02 -25.59
C LYS A 409 29.51 -26.60 -27.05
N SER A 410 28.66 -25.62 -27.32
CA SER A 410 28.47 -25.07 -28.68
C SER A 410 29.74 -24.43 -29.23
N GLN A 411 30.49 -23.72 -28.39
CA GLN A 411 31.78 -23.14 -28.79
C GLN A 411 32.83 -24.23 -29.04
N GLN A 412 32.89 -25.26 -28.19
CA GLN A 412 33.79 -26.40 -28.37
C GLN A 412 33.50 -27.16 -29.66
N LEU A 413 32.22 -27.43 -29.96
CA LEU A 413 31.82 -28.07 -31.22
C LEU A 413 32.22 -27.23 -32.43
N ARG A 414 31.97 -25.91 -32.41
CA ARG A 414 32.39 -25.01 -33.50
C ARG A 414 33.91 -24.98 -33.67
N ALA A 415 34.67 -24.99 -32.58
CA ALA A 415 36.13 -25.06 -32.64
C ALA A 415 36.60 -26.38 -33.26
N TRP A 416 36.03 -27.50 -32.82
CA TRP A 416 36.35 -28.82 -33.36
C TRP A 416 35.95 -28.98 -34.83
N GLU A 417 34.78 -28.49 -35.23
CA GLU A 417 34.36 -28.43 -36.63
C GLU A 417 35.35 -27.62 -37.47
N ALA A 418 35.76 -26.43 -36.99
CA ALA A 418 36.75 -25.61 -37.69
C ALA A 418 38.10 -26.32 -37.82
N GLU A 419 38.55 -27.03 -36.79
CA GLU A 419 39.74 -27.88 -36.84
C GLU A 419 39.61 -28.98 -37.89
N LYS A 420 38.46 -29.67 -37.97
CA LYS A 420 38.21 -30.71 -38.99
C LYS A 420 38.15 -30.16 -40.40
N TYR A 421 37.51 -29.01 -40.62
CA TYR A 421 37.54 -28.35 -41.92
C TYR A 421 38.95 -27.94 -42.32
N ASN A 422 39.78 -27.48 -41.38
CA ASN A 422 41.17 -27.17 -41.65
C ASN A 422 41.97 -28.44 -41.99
N GLU A 423 41.77 -29.53 -41.24
CA GLU A 423 42.41 -30.82 -41.50
C GLU A 423 42.06 -31.34 -42.91
N ILE A 424 40.77 -31.36 -43.27
CA ILE A 424 40.32 -31.75 -44.61
C ILE A 424 40.95 -30.85 -45.69
N ARG A 425 40.93 -29.53 -45.50
CA ARG A 425 41.54 -28.58 -46.46
C ARG A 425 43.03 -28.86 -46.66
N THR A 426 43.78 -29.16 -45.60
CA THR A 426 45.21 -29.50 -45.71
C THR A 426 45.44 -30.82 -46.42
N GLN A 427 44.57 -31.82 -46.19
CA GLN A 427 44.63 -33.11 -46.89
C GLN A 427 44.31 -32.94 -48.38
N GLU A 428 43.29 -32.15 -48.74
CA GLU A 428 42.95 -31.84 -50.12
C GLU A 428 44.10 -31.13 -50.84
N GLN A 429 44.73 -30.15 -50.19
CA GLN A 429 45.92 -29.47 -50.72
C GLN A 429 47.06 -30.47 -50.96
N ASN A 430 47.31 -31.39 -50.02
CA ASN A 430 48.32 -32.44 -50.17
C ASN A 430 48.01 -33.37 -51.35
N ILE A 431 46.75 -33.79 -51.50
CA ILE A 431 46.30 -34.62 -52.63
C ILE A 431 46.50 -33.87 -53.95
N GLN A 432 46.12 -32.60 -54.03
CA GLN A 432 46.34 -31.77 -55.20
C GLN A 432 47.85 -31.68 -55.52
N HIS A 433 48.70 -31.40 -54.54
CA HIS A 433 50.15 -31.36 -54.75
C HIS A 433 50.71 -32.70 -55.26
N LEU A 434 50.27 -33.82 -54.68
CA LEU A 434 50.66 -35.16 -55.14
C LEU A 434 50.19 -35.43 -56.56
N ASN A 435 48.96 -35.06 -56.92
CA ASN A 435 48.42 -35.22 -58.28
C ASN A 435 49.21 -34.41 -59.31
N HIS A 436 49.54 -33.15 -59.01
CA HIS A 436 50.39 -32.33 -59.89
C HIS A 436 51.80 -32.94 -60.04
N SER A 437 52.38 -33.44 -58.94
CA SER A 437 53.69 -34.11 -58.98
C SER A 437 53.65 -35.40 -59.80
N LEU A 438 52.59 -36.19 -59.66
CA LEU A 438 52.38 -37.44 -60.40
C LEU A 438 52.22 -37.15 -61.89
N SER A 439 51.35 -36.23 -62.27
CA SER A 439 51.16 -35.79 -63.66
C SER A 439 52.47 -35.30 -64.29
N HIS A 440 53.27 -34.51 -63.55
CA HIS A 440 54.57 -34.08 -64.01
C HIS A 440 55.56 -35.25 -64.22
N LYS A 441 55.58 -36.22 -63.29
CA LYS A 441 56.40 -37.44 -63.45
C LYS A 441 55.94 -38.28 -64.63
N GLU A 442 54.64 -38.41 -64.87
CA GLU A 442 54.09 -39.11 -66.03
C GLU A 442 54.49 -38.43 -67.35
N GLN A 443 54.41 -37.09 -67.40
CA GLN A 443 54.92 -36.31 -68.55
C GLN A 443 56.41 -36.56 -68.79
N LEU A 444 57.24 -36.48 -67.74
CA LEU A 444 58.67 -36.75 -67.86
C LEU A 444 58.95 -38.17 -68.34
N LEU A 445 58.23 -39.18 -67.81
CA LEU A 445 58.36 -40.57 -68.25
C LEU A 445 57.97 -40.75 -69.72
N GLN A 446 56.91 -40.07 -70.16
CA GLN A 446 56.50 -40.07 -71.57
C GLN A 446 57.59 -39.45 -72.46
N GLU A 447 58.15 -38.31 -72.07
CA GLU A 447 59.26 -37.70 -72.79
C GLU A 447 60.52 -38.58 -72.79
N PHE A 448 60.84 -39.26 -71.70
CA PHE A 448 61.96 -40.20 -71.65
C PHE A 448 61.74 -41.42 -72.54
N ARG A 449 60.50 -41.94 -72.62
CA ARG A 449 60.15 -43.00 -73.57
C ARG A 449 60.36 -42.55 -75.01
N GLU A 450 59.93 -41.34 -75.36
CA GLU A 450 60.12 -40.76 -76.69
C GLU A 450 61.61 -40.57 -77.02
N LEU A 451 62.43 -40.12 -76.05
CA LEU A 451 63.87 -39.98 -76.20
C LEU A 451 64.61 -41.32 -76.32
N LEU A 452 64.17 -42.35 -75.60
CA LEU A 452 64.71 -43.71 -75.73
C LEU A 452 64.34 -44.33 -77.07
N GLN A 453 63.08 -44.20 -77.48
CA GLN A 453 62.61 -44.61 -78.80
C GLN A 453 63.40 -43.90 -79.92
N TYR A 454 63.78 -42.64 -79.71
CA TYR A 454 64.64 -41.90 -80.61
C TYR A 454 66.10 -42.37 -80.64
N ARG A 455 66.66 -42.75 -79.48
CA ARG A 455 68.02 -43.29 -79.35
C ARG A 455 68.17 -44.65 -80.06
N ASP A 456 67.12 -45.47 -79.99
CA ASP A 456 67.09 -46.80 -80.60
C ASP A 456 66.86 -46.75 -82.13
N ASN A 457 66.45 -45.60 -82.67
CA ASN A 457 66.40 -45.36 -84.12
C ASN A 457 67.82 -45.18 -84.68
N SER A 458 68.19 -45.96 -85.69
CA SER A 458 69.58 -46.08 -86.17
C SER A 458 70.11 -44.89 -87.00
N ASP A 459 69.28 -43.90 -87.34
CA ASP A 459 69.67 -42.73 -88.14
C ASP A 459 69.98 -41.52 -87.25
N LYS A 460 71.25 -41.36 -86.86
CA LYS A 460 71.74 -40.19 -86.12
C LYS A 460 72.18 -39.09 -87.08
N THR A 461 71.28 -38.17 -87.42
CA THR A 461 71.62 -36.95 -88.18
C THR A 461 72.13 -35.83 -87.25
N LEU A 462 72.77 -34.78 -87.81
CA LEU A 462 73.24 -33.63 -87.00
C LEU A 462 72.06 -32.75 -86.56
N GLU A 463 71.06 -32.61 -87.44
CA GLU A 463 69.78 -31.93 -87.23
C GLU A 463 68.97 -32.53 -86.06
N ALA A 464 69.07 -33.85 -85.89
CA ALA A 464 68.48 -34.61 -84.79
C ALA A 464 68.98 -34.17 -83.41
N ASN A 465 70.30 -33.96 -83.28
CA ASN A 465 70.91 -33.50 -82.04
C ASN A 465 70.63 -32.01 -81.77
N GLU A 466 70.55 -31.19 -82.82
CA GLU A 466 70.13 -29.79 -82.70
C GLU A 466 68.68 -29.67 -82.21
N MET A 467 67.77 -30.50 -82.73
CA MET A 467 66.37 -30.56 -82.26
C MET A 467 66.29 -30.92 -80.77
N LEU A 468 67.14 -31.82 -80.28
CA LEU A 468 67.17 -32.20 -78.87
C LEU A 468 67.72 -31.07 -77.98
N LEU A 469 68.75 -30.36 -78.42
CA LEU A 469 69.26 -29.17 -77.72
C LEU A 469 68.21 -28.06 -77.68
N GLU A 470 67.45 -27.87 -78.76
CA GLU A 470 66.36 -26.90 -78.81
C GLU A 470 65.23 -27.29 -77.85
N LYS A 471 64.88 -28.58 -77.75
CA LYS A 471 63.94 -29.08 -76.73
C LYS A 471 64.42 -28.83 -75.30
N LEU A 472 65.72 -29.00 -75.03
CA LEU A 472 66.28 -28.71 -73.70
C LEU A 472 66.26 -27.20 -73.38
N ARG A 473 66.57 -26.35 -74.36
CA ARG A 473 66.43 -24.89 -74.23
C ARG A 473 64.99 -24.48 -73.98
N GLN A 474 64.04 -25.07 -74.73
CA GLN A 474 62.62 -24.84 -74.52
C GLN A 474 62.18 -25.24 -73.11
N ARG A 475 62.60 -26.40 -72.58
CA ARG A 475 62.29 -26.78 -71.19
C ARG A 475 62.86 -25.83 -70.14
N ILE A 476 64.06 -25.31 -70.35
CA ILE A 476 64.64 -24.30 -69.44
C ILE A 476 63.81 -23.03 -69.50
N HIS A 477 63.40 -22.60 -70.70
CA HIS A 477 62.54 -21.44 -70.89
C HIS A 477 61.15 -21.63 -70.25
N ASP A 478 60.48 -22.75 -70.50
CA ASP A 478 59.16 -23.07 -69.93
C ASP A 478 59.21 -23.10 -68.40
N LYS A 479 60.29 -23.63 -67.81
CA LYS A 479 60.53 -23.57 -66.36
C LYS A 479 60.69 -22.14 -65.84
N ALA A 480 61.43 -21.29 -66.56
CA ALA A 480 61.59 -19.89 -66.17
C ALA A 480 60.25 -19.14 -66.18
N VAL A 481 59.45 -19.33 -67.23
CA VAL A 481 58.12 -18.70 -67.34
C VAL A 481 57.14 -19.25 -66.30
N ALA A 482 57.17 -20.56 -66.01
CA ALA A 482 56.34 -21.14 -64.95
C ALA A 482 56.72 -20.61 -63.56
N LEU A 483 58.02 -20.40 -63.29
CA LEU A 483 58.48 -19.79 -62.05
C LEU A 483 58.03 -18.33 -61.94
N GLU A 484 58.14 -17.55 -63.02
CA GLU A 484 57.68 -16.16 -63.06
C GLU A 484 56.17 -16.05 -62.77
N ARG A 485 55.35 -16.87 -63.44
CA ARG A 485 53.90 -16.93 -63.15
C ARG A 485 53.60 -17.33 -61.71
N ALA A 486 54.29 -18.32 -61.16
CA ALA A 486 54.10 -18.72 -59.78
C ALA A 486 54.49 -17.61 -58.79
N ILE A 487 55.52 -16.83 -59.11
CA ILE A 487 55.93 -15.67 -58.32
C ILE A 487 54.85 -14.58 -58.39
N ASP A 488 54.34 -14.25 -59.58
CA ASP A 488 53.29 -13.23 -59.77
C ASP A 488 51.97 -13.61 -59.09
N GLU A 489 51.58 -14.89 -59.14
CA GLU A 489 50.41 -15.40 -58.42
C GLU A 489 50.57 -15.25 -56.91
N LYS A 490 51.78 -15.53 -56.37
CA LYS A 490 52.07 -15.35 -54.94
C LYS A 490 52.04 -13.89 -54.53
N PHE A 491 52.56 -12.98 -55.35
CA PHE A 491 52.47 -11.54 -55.10
C PHE A 491 51.03 -11.04 -55.14
N SER A 492 50.26 -11.43 -56.16
CA SER A 492 48.84 -11.06 -56.28
C SER A 492 48.02 -11.55 -55.07
N ALA A 493 48.25 -12.79 -54.63
CA ALA A 493 47.61 -13.31 -53.42
C ALA A 493 48.01 -12.55 -52.16
N LEU A 494 49.27 -12.11 -52.05
CA LEU A 494 49.76 -11.32 -50.93
C LEU A 494 49.12 -9.92 -50.90
N GLU A 495 48.97 -9.27 -52.04
CA GLU A 495 48.29 -7.98 -52.16
C GLU A 495 46.82 -8.05 -51.72
N GLU A 496 46.09 -9.10 -52.12
CA GLU A 496 44.71 -9.32 -51.67
C GLU A 496 44.65 -9.55 -50.16
N LYS A 497 45.58 -10.33 -49.60
CA LYS A 497 45.67 -10.50 -48.13
C LYS A 497 46.01 -9.20 -47.43
N GLU A 498 46.81 -8.33 -48.02
CA GLU A 498 47.10 -7.02 -47.46
C GLU A 498 45.89 -6.07 -47.55
N LYS A 499 45.07 -6.17 -48.60
CA LYS A 499 43.79 -5.44 -48.70
C LYS A 499 42.80 -5.92 -47.64
N GLU A 500 42.63 -7.24 -47.48
CA GLU A 500 41.80 -7.83 -46.42
C GLU A 500 42.27 -7.37 -45.03
N LEU A 501 43.59 -7.37 -44.80
CA LEU A 501 44.17 -6.93 -43.53
C LEU A 501 43.92 -5.43 -43.26
N ARG A 502 44.00 -4.58 -44.28
CA ARG A 502 43.63 -3.16 -44.18
C ARG A 502 42.13 -2.99 -43.84
N GLN A 503 41.25 -3.76 -44.48
CA GLN A 503 39.81 -3.74 -44.19
C GLN A 503 39.52 -4.18 -42.75
N LEU A 504 40.15 -5.27 -42.28
CA LEU A 504 40.02 -5.73 -40.90
C LEU A 504 40.50 -4.68 -39.90
N ARG A 505 41.63 -4.00 -40.17
CA ARG A 505 42.10 -2.90 -39.32
C ARG A 505 41.10 -1.74 -39.24
N LEU A 506 40.41 -1.42 -40.33
CA LEU A 506 39.35 -0.40 -40.32
C LEU A 506 38.14 -0.86 -39.51
N ALA A 507 37.66 -2.08 -39.73
CA ALA A 507 36.52 -2.63 -39.00
C ALA A 507 36.79 -2.71 -37.48
N VAL A 508 38.00 -3.10 -37.07
CA VAL A 508 38.40 -3.10 -35.65
C VAL A 508 38.34 -1.69 -35.07
N ARG A 509 38.87 -0.69 -35.79
CA ARG A 509 38.78 0.71 -35.34
C ARG A 509 37.33 1.16 -35.20
N GLU A 510 36.46 0.88 -36.17
CA GLU A 510 35.04 1.24 -36.08
C GLU A 510 34.38 0.61 -34.86
N ARG A 511 34.66 -0.67 -34.59
CA ARG A 511 34.20 -1.34 -33.37
C ARG A 511 34.74 -0.69 -32.09
N ASP A 512 36.00 -0.27 -32.07
CA ASP A 512 36.57 0.44 -30.92
C ASP A 512 35.85 1.77 -30.66
N HIS A 513 35.50 2.52 -31.71
CA HIS A 513 34.71 3.75 -31.60
C HIS A 513 33.29 3.45 -31.08
N ASP A 514 32.63 2.40 -31.59
CA ASP A 514 31.33 1.98 -31.08
C ASP A 514 31.39 1.57 -29.61
N LEU A 515 32.43 0.85 -29.20
CA LEU A 515 32.66 0.48 -27.80
C LEU A 515 32.90 1.71 -26.92
N GLU A 516 33.62 2.72 -27.41
CA GLU A 516 33.83 3.96 -26.68
C GLU A 516 32.52 4.75 -26.53
N ARG A 517 31.70 4.81 -27.58
CA ARG A 517 30.35 5.40 -27.51
C ARG A 517 29.50 4.68 -26.46
N LEU A 518 29.52 3.34 -26.45
CA LEU A 518 28.79 2.55 -25.45
C LEU A 518 29.32 2.76 -24.04
N ARG A 519 30.65 2.85 -23.85
CA ARG A 519 31.25 3.21 -22.56
C ARG A 519 30.78 4.58 -22.06
N GLY A 520 30.69 5.58 -22.94
CA GLY A 520 30.14 6.89 -22.61
C GLY A 520 28.67 6.83 -22.15
N VAL A 521 27.82 6.06 -22.85
CA VAL A 521 26.42 5.85 -22.45
C VAL A 521 26.33 5.12 -21.11
N LEU A 522 27.14 4.08 -20.91
CA LEU A 522 27.16 3.34 -19.64
C LEU A 522 27.64 4.21 -18.48
N SER A 523 28.66 5.04 -18.67
CA SER A 523 29.12 5.99 -17.65
C SER A 523 28.06 7.05 -17.32
N SER A 524 27.34 7.55 -18.33
CA SER A 524 26.21 8.46 -18.10
C SER A 524 25.08 7.77 -17.31
N ASN A 525 24.75 6.52 -17.64
CA ASN A 525 23.76 5.74 -16.91
C ASN A 525 24.23 5.42 -15.47
N GLU A 526 25.52 5.15 -15.28
CA GLU A 526 26.10 4.95 -13.95
C GLU A 526 25.96 6.21 -13.09
N ALA A 527 26.24 7.39 -13.66
CA ALA A 527 26.04 8.66 -12.98
C ALA A 527 24.57 8.93 -12.62
N THR A 528 23.62 8.60 -13.52
CA THR A 528 22.18 8.73 -13.22
C THR A 528 21.73 7.76 -12.14
N MET A 529 22.21 6.51 -12.16
CA MET A 529 21.96 5.55 -11.08
C MET A 529 22.51 6.05 -9.74
N GLN A 530 23.76 6.52 -9.68
CA GLN A 530 24.35 7.06 -8.46
C GLN A 530 23.58 8.30 -7.93
N SER A 531 23.06 9.14 -8.82
CA SER A 531 22.18 10.26 -8.46
C SER A 531 20.86 9.77 -7.85
N MET A 532 20.21 8.78 -8.48
CA MET A 532 18.99 8.15 -7.96
C MET A 532 19.24 7.45 -6.61
N GLU A 533 20.34 6.74 -6.44
CA GLU A 533 20.74 6.10 -5.17
C GLU A 533 20.97 7.13 -4.07
N SER A 534 21.57 8.27 -4.40
CA SER A 534 21.77 9.36 -3.43
C SER A 534 20.45 10.01 -3.03
N LEU A 535 19.52 10.18 -3.98
CA LEU A 535 18.16 10.63 -3.70
C LEU A 535 17.39 9.62 -2.83
N LEU A 536 17.48 8.33 -3.13
CA LEU A 536 16.86 7.27 -2.34
C LEU A 536 17.41 7.26 -0.90
N ARG A 537 18.72 7.44 -0.72
CA ARG A 537 19.33 7.59 0.61
C ARG A 537 18.81 8.82 1.34
N ALA A 538 18.72 9.97 0.68
CA ALA A 538 18.17 11.18 1.29
C ALA A 538 16.70 10.99 1.72
N LYS A 539 15.88 10.35 0.88
CA LYS A 539 14.50 10.00 1.22
C LYS A 539 14.41 8.97 2.35
N GLY A 540 15.34 8.02 2.42
CA GLY A 540 15.46 7.10 3.57
C GLY A 540 15.68 7.86 4.88
N LEU A 541 16.59 8.83 4.89
CA LEU A 541 16.85 9.66 6.07
C LEU A 541 15.64 10.54 6.43
N GLU A 542 14.93 11.12 5.46
CA GLU A 542 13.69 11.87 5.73
C GLU A 542 12.63 10.98 6.39
N VAL A 543 12.47 9.73 5.92
CA VAL A 543 11.53 8.77 6.50
C VAL A 543 11.93 8.40 7.94
N GLU A 544 13.22 8.18 8.20
CA GLU A 544 13.71 7.93 9.55
C GLU A 544 13.46 9.13 10.48
N GLN A 545 13.75 10.35 10.01
CA GLN A 545 13.47 11.58 10.75
C GLN A 545 11.98 11.70 11.09
N LEU A 546 11.09 11.52 10.11
CA LEU A 546 9.64 11.54 10.33
C LEU A 546 9.19 10.43 11.30
N SER A 547 9.79 9.24 11.22
CA SER A 547 9.50 8.17 12.17
C SER A 547 9.87 8.58 13.60
N THR A 548 11.02 9.23 13.80
CA THR A 548 11.43 9.70 15.13
C THR A 548 10.53 10.83 15.66
N THR A 549 10.08 11.74 14.80
CA THR A 549 9.17 12.81 15.22
C THR A 549 7.79 12.25 15.58
N CYS A 550 7.28 11.28 14.82
CA CYS A 550 6.05 10.58 15.17
C CYS A 550 6.16 9.85 16.52
N GLN A 551 7.27 9.18 16.80
CA GLN A 551 7.51 8.52 18.09
C GLN A 551 7.55 9.53 19.24
N ASN A 552 8.22 10.67 19.06
CA ASN A 552 8.27 11.74 20.07
C ASN A 552 6.89 12.34 20.33
N LEU A 553 6.09 12.58 19.29
CA LEU A 553 4.72 13.07 19.42
C LEU A 553 3.82 12.06 20.14
N GLN A 554 3.98 10.76 19.85
CA GLN A 554 3.25 9.71 20.54
C GLN A 554 3.60 9.68 22.04
N TRP A 555 4.88 9.77 22.38
CA TRP A 555 5.31 9.85 23.77
C TRP A 555 4.73 11.09 24.48
N LEU A 556 4.76 12.26 23.82
CA LEU A 556 4.19 13.49 24.37
C LEU A 556 2.67 13.35 24.59
N LYS A 557 1.97 12.69 23.67
CA LYS A 557 0.54 12.40 23.81
C LYS A 557 0.28 11.54 25.05
N GLU A 558 1.01 10.44 25.22
CA GLU A 558 0.88 9.55 26.38
C GLU A 558 1.19 10.29 27.70
N GLU A 559 2.22 11.14 27.70
CA GLU A 559 2.56 11.99 28.86
C GLU A 559 1.45 13.00 29.20
N MET A 560 0.79 13.59 28.19
CA MET A 560 -0.33 14.51 28.42
C MET A 560 -1.59 13.77 28.89
N GLU A 561 -1.88 12.59 28.35
CA GLU A 561 -3.00 11.75 28.78
C GLU A 561 -2.85 11.28 30.23
N THR A 562 -1.63 10.92 30.65
CA THR A 562 -1.36 10.53 32.05
C THR A 562 -1.50 11.71 33.01
N LYS A 563 -0.97 12.90 32.65
CA LYS A 563 -1.17 14.14 33.42
C LYS A 563 -2.64 14.51 33.55
N PHE A 564 -3.38 14.44 32.44
CA PHE A 564 -4.82 14.70 32.44
C PHE A 564 -5.56 13.70 33.34
N SER A 565 -5.23 12.41 33.25
CA SER A 565 -5.82 11.37 34.10
C SER A 565 -5.55 11.60 35.59
N CYS A 566 -4.34 12.05 35.95
CA CYS A 566 -4.00 12.41 37.34
C CYS A 566 -4.78 13.64 37.81
N TRP A 567 -4.81 14.70 37.01
CA TRP A 567 -5.59 15.90 37.32
C TRP A 567 -7.08 15.60 37.46
N GLN A 568 -7.64 14.75 36.59
CA GLN A 568 -9.04 14.31 36.68
C GLN A 568 -9.31 13.59 38.01
N LYS A 569 -8.43 12.68 38.44
CA LYS A 569 -8.55 12.00 39.74
C LYS A 569 -8.46 12.97 40.93
N GLU A 570 -7.62 14.01 40.83
CA GLU A 570 -7.56 15.05 41.86
C GLU A 570 -8.86 15.86 41.91
N GLN A 571 -9.43 16.24 40.76
CA GLN A 571 -10.74 16.88 40.70
C GLN A 571 -11.84 16.00 41.29
N GLU A 572 -11.87 14.72 40.93
CA GLU A 572 -12.82 13.75 41.50
C GLU A 572 -12.66 13.61 43.01
N SER A 573 -11.42 13.58 43.52
CA SER A 573 -11.12 13.54 44.95
C SER A 573 -11.60 14.80 45.68
N ILE A 574 -11.36 16.00 45.12
CA ILE A 574 -11.86 17.27 45.69
C ILE A 574 -13.39 17.27 45.70
N ILE A 575 -14.04 16.84 44.61
CA ILE A 575 -15.50 16.74 44.54
C ILE A 575 -16.02 15.77 45.61
N GLN A 576 -15.40 14.60 45.78
CA GLN A 576 -15.75 13.64 46.83
C GLN A 576 -15.60 14.24 48.23
N GLN A 577 -14.51 14.98 48.48
CA GLN A 577 -14.30 15.68 49.76
C GLN A 577 -15.39 16.73 50.01
N LEU A 578 -15.73 17.53 48.99
CA LEU A 578 -16.79 18.54 49.10
C LEU A 578 -18.16 17.90 49.31
N GLN A 579 -18.48 16.82 48.60
CA GLN A 579 -19.73 16.06 48.79
C GLN A 579 -19.81 15.47 50.20
N THR A 580 -18.71 14.92 50.72
CA THR A 580 -18.66 14.36 52.09
C THR A 580 -18.85 15.47 53.13
N SER A 581 -18.12 16.58 53.00
CA SER A 581 -18.24 17.74 53.88
C SER A 581 -19.65 18.35 53.86
N LEU A 582 -20.25 18.46 52.67
CA LEU A 582 -21.62 18.95 52.51
C LEU A 582 -22.63 17.99 53.14
N HIS A 583 -22.46 16.68 52.98
CA HIS A 583 -23.31 15.67 53.61
C HIS A 583 -23.20 15.71 55.14
N ASP A 584 -21.98 15.77 55.69
CA ASP A 584 -21.73 15.90 57.13
C ASP A 584 -22.39 17.17 57.69
N ARG A 585 -22.26 18.29 56.97
CA ARG A 585 -22.94 19.54 57.34
C ARG A 585 -24.46 19.45 57.27
N ASN A 586 -25.00 18.79 56.26
CA ASN A 586 -26.44 18.58 56.14
C ASN A 586 -26.95 17.76 57.32
N LYS A 587 -26.22 16.72 57.71
CA LYS A 587 -26.52 15.89 58.87
C LYS A 587 -26.46 16.69 60.18
N GLU A 588 -25.45 17.54 60.38
CA GLU A 588 -25.39 18.45 61.52
C GLU A 588 -26.61 19.39 61.58
N VAL A 589 -27.03 19.93 60.43
CA VAL A 589 -28.21 20.80 60.34
C VAL A 589 -29.50 20.04 60.61
N GLU A 590 -29.62 18.80 60.13
CA GLU A 590 -30.75 17.90 60.42
C GLU A 590 -30.83 17.57 61.92
N ASP A 591 -29.70 17.22 62.55
CA ASP A 591 -29.61 16.92 63.98
C ASP A 591 -29.95 18.15 64.85
N LEU A 592 -29.46 19.33 64.46
CA LEU A 592 -29.80 20.60 65.11
C LEU A 592 -31.27 20.95 64.94
N SER A 593 -31.83 20.73 63.74
CA SER A 593 -33.24 20.96 63.43
C SER A 593 -34.14 20.03 64.24
N ALA A 594 -33.80 18.73 64.33
CA ALA A 594 -34.52 17.76 65.15
C ALA A 594 -34.49 18.15 66.65
N THR A 595 -33.33 18.61 67.14
CA THR A 595 -33.18 19.08 68.53
C THR A 595 -34.02 20.32 68.82
N LEU A 596 -34.11 21.25 67.88
CA LEU A 596 -34.92 22.48 68.00
C LEU A 596 -36.42 22.19 67.91
N LEU A 597 -36.84 21.31 66.99
CA LEU A 597 -38.24 20.89 66.86
C LEU A 597 -38.77 20.25 68.14
N CYS A 598 -37.95 19.42 68.81
CA CYS A 598 -38.30 18.82 70.11
C CYS A 598 -38.50 19.84 71.25
N LYS A 599 -38.07 21.10 71.10
CA LYS A 599 -38.20 22.16 72.13
C LYS A 599 -39.40 23.10 71.91
N LEU A 600 -40.18 22.91 70.84
CA LEU A 600 -41.32 23.78 70.51
C LEU A 600 -42.61 23.34 71.23
N GLY A 601 -43.46 24.32 71.59
CA GLY A 601 -44.78 24.07 72.19
C GLY A 601 -45.84 23.64 71.15
N PRO A 602 -47.00 23.09 71.58
CA PRO A 602 -47.97 22.42 70.70
C PRO A 602 -48.56 23.26 69.56
N GLY A 603 -48.58 24.60 69.64
CA GLY A 603 -49.01 25.48 68.54
C GLY A 603 -47.88 26.03 67.65
N GLN A 604 -46.62 25.93 68.08
CA GLN A 604 -45.44 26.36 67.29
C GLN A 604 -44.92 25.23 66.40
N SER A 605 -45.16 23.98 66.80
CA SER A 605 -44.82 22.79 66.02
C SER A 605 -45.61 22.71 64.70
N GLU A 606 -46.90 23.03 64.70
CA GLU A 606 -47.76 23.00 63.51
C GLU A 606 -47.31 24.00 62.42
N ILE A 607 -46.91 25.20 62.84
CA ILE A 607 -46.39 26.24 61.91
C ILE A 607 -45.03 25.82 61.34
N ALA A 608 -44.17 25.20 62.15
CA ALA A 608 -42.88 24.69 61.70
C ALA A 608 -43.05 23.55 60.66
N GLU A 609 -43.99 22.63 60.89
CA GLU A 609 -44.32 21.56 59.94
C GLU A 609 -44.86 22.09 58.61
N GLU A 610 -45.75 23.09 58.60
CA GLU A 610 -46.23 23.72 57.37
C GLU A 610 -45.08 24.38 56.57
N LEU A 611 -44.16 25.04 57.27
CA LEU A 611 -42.98 25.66 56.64
C LEU A 611 -42.02 24.59 56.07
N CYS A 612 -41.77 23.50 56.79
CA CYS A 612 -40.97 22.38 56.30
C CYS A 612 -41.58 21.73 55.06
N GLN A 613 -42.90 21.50 55.05
CA GLN A 613 -43.59 20.97 53.86
C GLN A 613 -43.50 21.94 52.67
N ARG A 614 -43.59 23.25 52.91
CA ARG A 614 -43.47 24.27 51.87
C ARG A 614 -42.04 24.36 51.32
N LEU A 615 -41.04 24.16 52.17
CA LEU A 615 -39.63 24.09 51.79
C LEU A 615 -39.36 22.83 50.95
N GLN A 616 -39.80 21.65 51.41
CA GLN A 616 -39.69 20.39 50.65
C GLN A 616 -40.35 20.45 49.27
N ARG A 617 -41.50 21.14 49.14
CA ARG A 617 -42.13 21.35 47.82
C ARG A 617 -41.26 22.24 46.90
N LYS A 618 -40.61 23.26 47.45
CA LYS A 618 -39.67 24.11 46.67
C LYS A 618 -38.39 23.35 46.31
N GLU A 619 -37.87 22.53 47.21
CA GLU A 619 -36.67 21.72 47.00
C GLU A 619 -36.90 20.68 45.90
N ARG A 620 -38.06 20.00 45.90
CA ARG A 620 -38.46 19.13 44.79
C ARG A 620 -38.49 19.84 43.44
N MET A 621 -39.10 21.04 43.36
CA MET A 621 -39.10 21.81 42.10
C MET A 621 -37.68 22.16 41.62
N LEU A 622 -36.77 22.51 42.53
CA LEU A 622 -35.39 22.82 42.17
C LEU A 622 -34.64 21.56 41.68
N GLN A 623 -34.90 20.43 42.33
CA GLN A 623 -34.30 19.15 41.95
C GLN A 623 -34.79 18.68 40.58
N ASP A 624 -36.08 18.84 40.28
CA ASP A 624 -36.66 18.58 38.97
C ASP A 624 -36.01 19.47 37.89
N LEU A 625 -35.88 20.78 38.15
CA LEU A 625 -35.22 21.73 37.24
C LEU A 625 -33.74 21.38 36.97
N LEU A 626 -33.00 20.94 37.99
CA LEU A 626 -31.62 20.49 37.82
C LEU A 626 -31.56 19.19 36.99
N SER A 627 -32.50 18.28 37.20
CA SER A 627 -32.57 17.04 36.43
C SER A 627 -32.89 17.29 34.95
N ASP A 628 -33.78 18.23 34.65
CA ASP A 628 -34.11 18.65 33.29
C ASP A 628 -32.91 19.32 32.61
N ARG A 629 -32.18 20.19 33.34
CA ARG A 629 -30.96 20.81 32.83
C ARG A 629 -29.86 19.79 32.56
N ASN A 630 -29.70 18.77 33.41
CA ASN A 630 -28.75 17.69 33.16
C ASN A 630 -29.14 16.84 31.94
N LYS A 631 -30.43 16.53 31.75
CA LYS A 631 -30.90 15.85 30.53
C LYS A 631 -30.57 16.65 29.28
N GLN A 632 -30.82 17.95 29.28
CA GLN A 632 -30.49 18.83 28.15
C GLN A 632 -29.00 18.83 27.83
N VAL A 633 -28.12 18.84 28.84
CA VAL A 633 -26.66 18.78 28.63
C VAL A 633 -26.26 17.46 27.98
N VAL A 634 -26.81 16.33 28.44
CA VAL A 634 -26.53 15.01 27.86
C VAL A 634 -27.06 14.91 26.42
N GLU A 635 -28.26 15.42 26.14
CA GLU A 635 -28.82 15.46 24.79
C GLU A 635 -27.90 16.27 23.83
N HIS A 636 -27.43 17.44 24.27
CA HIS A 636 -26.47 18.23 23.48
C HIS A 636 -25.13 17.53 23.28
N GLU A 637 -24.63 16.80 24.28
CA GLU A 637 -23.40 16.01 24.16
C GLU A 637 -23.56 14.87 23.13
N MET A 638 -24.69 14.18 23.14
CA MET A 638 -25.02 13.15 22.14
C MET A 638 -25.16 13.74 20.72
N GLU A 639 -25.77 14.93 20.58
CA GLU A 639 -25.86 15.65 19.30
C GLU A 639 -24.46 16.00 18.75
N ILE A 640 -23.58 16.53 19.60
CA ILE A 640 -22.19 16.85 19.21
C ILE A 640 -21.45 15.58 18.79
N GLN A 641 -21.60 14.49 19.55
CA GLN A 641 -20.94 13.23 19.25
C GLN A 641 -21.44 12.61 17.93
N GLY A 642 -22.75 12.71 17.65
CA GLY A 642 -23.33 12.31 16.37
C GLY A 642 -22.81 13.14 15.19
N LEU A 643 -22.64 14.46 15.37
CA LEU A 643 -22.04 15.32 14.36
C LEU A 643 -20.59 14.94 14.09
N LEU A 644 -19.79 14.70 15.11
CA LEU A 644 -18.39 14.25 14.97
C LEU A 644 -18.29 12.91 14.22
N GLN A 645 -19.16 11.95 14.53
CA GLN A 645 -19.23 10.69 13.79
C GLN A 645 -19.58 10.92 12.32
N SER A 646 -20.55 11.79 12.03
CA SER A 646 -20.93 12.12 10.65
C SER A 646 -19.82 12.80 9.83
N VAL A 647 -18.98 13.61 10.50
CA VAL A 647 -17.81 14.25 9.90
C VAL A 647 -16.75 13.19 9.61
N SER A 648 -16.45 12.31 10.57
CA SER A 648 -15.50 11.23 10.41
C SER A 648 -15.90 10.26 9.29
N THR A 649 -17.18 9.90 9.16
CA THR A 649 -17.66 9.06 8.05
C THR A 649 -17.51 9.76 6.70
N ARG A 650 -17.80 11.07 6.63
CA ARG A 650 -17.65 11.85 5.39
C ARG A 650 -16.18 11.96 4.96
N GLU A 651 -15.28 12.13 5.92
CA GLU A 651 -13.85 12.17 5.70
C GLU A 651 -13.36 10.81 5.18
N GLN A 652 -13.78 9.70 5.78
CA GLN A 652 -13.46 8.36 5.31
C GLN A 652 -13.99 8.10 3.88
N GLU A 653 -15.20 8.54 3.56
CA GLU A 653 -15.76 8.46 2.22
C GLU A 653 -14.97 9.28 1.20
N SER A 654 -14.54 10.50 1.55
CA SER A 654 -13.66 11.31 0.69
C SER A 654 -12.32 10.62 0.44
N GLN A 655 -11.75 9.98 1.47
CA GLN A 655 -10.49 9.25 1.35
C GLN A 655 -10.62 8.04 0.43
N VAL A 656 -11.74 7.31 0.51
CA VAL A 656 -12.04 6.19 -0.40
C VAL A 656 -12.22 6.68 -1.84
N ARG A 657 -12.89 7.82 -2.07
CA ARG A 657 -13.04 8.42 -3.40
C ARG A 657 -11.69 8.84 -4.00
N ILE A 658 -10.84 9.50 -3.23
CA ILE A 658 -9.48 9.87 -3.66
C ILE A 658 -8.68 8.62 -4.02
N ASN A 659 -8.71 7.59 -3.18
CA ASN A 659 -8.02 6.32 -3.44
C ASN A 659 -8.56 5.58 -4.68
N ALA A 660 -9.87 5.61 -4.91
CA ALA A 660 -10.49 5.05 -6.11
C ALA A 660 -10.04 5.80 -7.37
N GLN A 661 -9.96 7.13 -7.31
CA GLN A 661 -9.51 7.98 -8.41
C GLN A 661 -8.03 7.74 -8.74
N ILE A 662 -7.18 7.58 -7.72
CA ILE A 662 -5.76 7.18 -7.90
C ILE A 662 -5.63 5.80 -8.57
N ARG A 663 -6.47 4.84 -8.16
CA ARG A 663 -6.49 3.50 -8.77
C ARG A 663 -6.98 3.52 -10.22
N GLN A 664 -8.01 4.30 -10.52
CA GLN A 664 -8.55 4.42 -11.88
C GLN A 664 -7.52 5.02 -12.85
N VAL A 665 -6.78 6.05 -12.41
CA VAL A 665 -5.68 6.63 -13.20
C VAL A 665 -4.52 5.65 -13.37
N SER A 666 -4.28 4.78 -12.40
CA SER A 666 -3.25 3.73 -12.49
C SER A 666 -3.65 2.60 -13.45
N CYS A 667 -4.93 2.23 -13.51
CA CYS A 667 -5.42 1.18 -14.40
C CYS A 667 -5.57 1.62 -15.87
N SER A 668 -5.86 2.90 -16.14
CA SER A 668 -5.95 3.40 -17.52
C SER A 668 -4.59 3.53 -18.22
N ALA A 669 -3.48 3.48 -17.47
CA ALA A 669 -2.12 3.46 -18.02
C ALA A 669 -1.66 2.06 -18.49
N PHE A 670 -2.46 1.01 -18.28
CA PHE A 670 -2.05 -0.38 -18.54
C PHE A 670 -3.15 -1.20 -19.24
N ILE A 671 -3.45 -0.86 -20.50
CA ILE A 671 -4.23 -1.75 -21.38
C ILE A 671 -3.37 -2.12 -22.60
N PRO A 672 -2.90 -3.38 -22.73
CA PRO A 672 -2.32 -3.88 -23.97
C PRO A 672 -3.46 -4.40 -24.86
N SER A 673 -3.83 -3.64 -25.89
CA SER A 673 -4.76 -4.08 -26.93
C SER A 673 -4.02 -4.89 -28.00
N GLY A 674 -4.35 -6.18 -28.10
CA GLY A 674 -3.92 -7.06 -29.19
C GLY A 674 -5.12 -7.57 -29.98
N SER A 675 -5.15 -7.27 -31.29
CA SER A 675 -5.59 -8.16 -32.37
C SER A 675 -5.49 -7.44 -33.73
N GLU A 676 -5.12 -8.20 -34.76
CA GLU A 676 -4.46 -7.81 -36.00
C GLU A 676 -5.33 -7.16 -37.09
N SER A 677 -4.63 -6.38 -37.93
CA SER A 677 -4.66 -6.37 -39.42
C SER A 677 -5.15 -5.11 -40.14
N ALA A 678 -4.46 -4.87 -41.27
CA ALA A 678 -4.66 -3.88 -42.33
C ALA A 678 -3.86 -2.56 -42.25
N SER A 679 -2.94 -2.48 -43.22
CA SER A 679 -2.13 -1.36 -43.65
C SER A 679 -2.82 0.01 -43.66
N LEU A 680 -2.25 0.99 -42.95
CA LEU A 680 -1.89 2.32 -43.44
C LEU A 680 -1.06 3.01 -42.33
N LYS A 681 0.02 3.69 -42.71
CA LYS A 681 1.01 4.32 -41.79
C LYS A 681 0.37 5.12 -40.64
N PRO A 682 0.82 4.98 -39.37
CA PRO A 682 0.53 5.95 -38.32
C PRO A 682 1.82 6.41 -37.61
N TYR A 683 2.48 7.45 -38.12
CA TYR A 683 3.60 8.12 -37.40
C TYR A 683 3.26 9.56 -36.97
N SER A 684 1.99 9.98 -37.06
CA SER A 684 1.56 11.33 -36.68
C SER A 684 0.58 11.40 -35.51
N CYS A 685 -0.06 10.29 -35.12
CA CYS A 685 -1.05 10.28 -34.03
C CYS A 685 -0.41 10.02 -32.65
N SER A 686 0.63 9.18 -32.58
CA SER A 686 1.36 8.86 -31.34
C SER A 686 2.12 10.06 -30.78
N HIS A 687 2.72 10.90 -31.63
CA HIS A 687 3.45 12.09 -31.18
C HIS A 687 2.50 13.18 -30.63
N PHE A 688 1.30 13.33 -31.22
CA PHE A 688 0.29 14.27 -30.74
C PHE A 688 -0.35 13.82 -29.42
N LEU A 689 -0.64 12.52 -29.28
CA LEU A 689 -1.14 11.95 -28.03
C LEU A 689 -0.08 12.00 -26.93
N PHE A 690 1.20 11.78 -27.26
CA PHE A 690 2.29 11.90 -26.29
C PHE A 690 2.51 13.35 -25.84
N HIS A 691 2.42 14.32 -26.77
CA HIS A 691 2.48 15.74 -26.41
C HIS A 691 1.28 16.17 -25.57
N TYR A 692 0.06 15.74 -25.93
CA TYR A 692 -1.14 16.02 -25.16
C TYR A 692 -1.08 15.38 -23.77
N TRP A 693 -0.56 14.16 -23.66
CA TRP A 693 -0.35 13.46 -22.41
C TRP A 693 0.71 14.13 -21.52
N LEU A 694 1.85 14.56 -22.09
CA LEU A 694 2.85 15.36 -21.38
C LEU A 694 2.29 16.69 -20.88
N ILE A 695 1.46 17.35 -21.68
CA ILE A 695 0.79 18.59 -21.30
C ILE A 695 -0.20 18.34 -20.16
N VAL A 696 -1.03 17.30 -20.25
CA VAL A 696 -2.00 16.94 -19.19
C VAL A 696 -1.29 16.55 -17.90
N ILE A 697 -0.18 15.80 -17.96
CA ILE A 697 0.64 15.49 -16.78
C ILE A 697 1.32 16.74 -16.24
N GLY A 698 1.79 17.64 -17.11
CA GLY A 698 2.36 18.93 -16.71
C GLY A 698 1.34 19.78 -15.95
N TYR A 699 0.11 19.88 -16.45
CA TYR A 699 -0.98 20.59 -15.77
C TYR A 699 -1.40 19.90 -14.47
N ALA A 700 -1.52 18.57 -14.46
CA ALA A 700 -1.85 17.83 -13.24
C ALA A 700 -0.77 17.97 -12.16
N LYS A 701 0.51 17.95 -12.56
CA LYS A 701 1.65 18.17 -11.66
C LYS A 701 1.73 19.60 -11.14
N ALA A 702 1.47 20.59 -12.00
CA ALA A 702 1.41 21.99 -11.59
C ALA A 702 0.23 22.26 -10.65
N PHE A 703 -0.93 21.67 -10.92
CA PHE A 703 -2.13 21.77 -10.07
C PHE A 703 -1.91 21.11 -8.72
N ALA A 704 -1.39 19.88 -8.68
CA ALA A 704 -1.05 19.20 -7.44
C ALA A 704 0.06 19.92 -6.65
N SER A 705 1.04 20.53 -7.33
CA SER A 705 2.07 21.35 -6.69
C SER A 705 1.50 22.64 -6.10
N MET A 706 0.50 23.23 -6.74
CA MET A 706 -0.16 24.44 -6.26
C MET A 706 -1.07 24.13 -5.06
N GLU A 707 -1.79 23.01 -5.08
CA GLU A 707 -2.58 22.52 -3.94
C GLU A 707 -1.68 22.12 -2.76
N LEU A 708 -0.55 21.45 -3.01
CA LEU A 708 0.43 21.12 -1.96
C LEU A 708 1.03 22.38 -1.34
N SER A 709 1.35 23.40 -2.15
CA SER A 709 1.87 24.68 -1.66
C SER A 709 0.80 25.45 -0.84
N ALA A 710 -0.46 25.43 -1.29
CA ALA A 710 -1.57 26.04 -0.57
C ALA A 710 -1.85 25.32 0.76
N LEU A 711 -1.81 23.99 0.77
CA LEU A 711 -1.94 23.19 1.99
C LEU A 711 -0.76 23.39 2.94
N GLN A 712 0.47 23.46 2.43
CA GLN A 712 1.66 23.79 3.24
C GLN A 712 1.55 25.19 3.84
N SER A 713 1.06 26.18 3.09
CA SER A 713 0.82 27.52 3.62
C SER A 713 -0.29 27.55 4.67
N MET A 714 -1.38 26.80 4.48
CA MET A 714 -2.44 26.68 5.49
C MET A 714 -1.93 26.00 6.76
N MET A 715 -1.13 24.93 6.64
CA MET A 715 -0.53 24.27 7.79
C MET A 715 0.45 25.19 8.51
N ALA A 716 1.26 25.99 7.79
CA ALA A 716 2.16 26.96 8.40
C ALA A 716 1.40 28.04 9.19
N VAL A 717 0.29 28.56 8.65
CA VAL A 717 -0.57 29.52 9.36
C VAL A 717 -1.22 28.87 10.59
N GLN A 718 -1.67 27.62 10.47
CA GLN A 718 -2.27 26.89 11.59
C GLN A 718 -1.23 26.54 12.66
N GLU A 719 0.02 26.28 12.29
CA GLU A 719 1.14 26.06 13.20
C GLU A 719 1.53 27.34 13.94
N GLU A 720 1.58 28.49 13.26
CA GLU A 720 1.76 29.80 13.91
C GLU A 720 0.61 30.11 14.88
N GLU A 721 -0.64 29.84 14.50
CA GLU A 721 -1.81 30.10 15.36
C GLU A 721 -1.81 29.19 16.61
N LEU A 722 -1.40 27.92 16.47
CA LEU A 722 -1.20 27.01 17.61
C LEU A 722 -0.02 27.43 18.50
N GLN A 723 1.07 27.96 17.92
CA GLN A 723 2.19 28.50 18.71
C GLN A 723 1.79 29.75 19.50
N VAL A 724 0.98 30.64 18.91
CA VAL A 724 0.44 31.81 19.62
C VAL A 724 -0.49 31.37 20.76
N GLN A 725 -1.38 30.40 20.52
CA GLN A 725 -2.24 29.84 21.58
C GLN A 725 -1.44 29.15 22.69
N ALA A 726 -0.35 28.45 22.35
CA ALA A 726 0.55 27.86 23.33
C ALA A 726 1.25 28.94 24.17
N ALA A 727 1.74 30.02 23.54
CA ALA A 727 2.36 31.14 24.24
C ALA A 727 1.38 31.86 25.19
N ASP A 728 0.12 32.02 24.78
CA ASP A 728 -0.94 32.60 25.62
C ASP A 728 -1.29 31.69 26.80
N MET A 729 -1.36 30.37 26.58
CA MET A 729 -1.57 29.38 27.64
C MET A 729 -0.41 29.31 28.63
N GLU A 730 0.84 29.40 28.15
CA GLU A 730 2.01 29.50 29.02
C GLU A 730 2.01 30.81 29.83
N SER A 731 1.63 31.93 29.21
CA SER A 731 1.49 33.22 29.89
C SER A 731 0.42 33.15 30.98
N LEU A 732 -0.73 32.53 30.69
CA LEU A 732 -1.80 32.30 31.65
C LEU A 732 -1.35 31.39 32.79
N THR A 733 -0.63 30.32 32.49
CA THR A 733 -0.07 29.39 33.48
C THR A 733 0.93 30.09 34.39
N ARG A 734 1.82 30.92 33.83
CA ARG A 734 2.73 31.77 34.62
C ARG A 734 1.95 32.76 35.50
N ASN A 735 0.87 33.36 35.00
CA ASN A 735 0.04 34.29 35.77
C ASN A 735 -0.65 33.59 36.95
N ILE A 736 -1.17 32.37 36.72
CA ILE A 736 -1.77 31.52 37.76
C ILE A 736 -0.71 31.16 38.80
N GLN A 737 0.48 30.72 38.38
CA GLN A 737 1.58 30.39 39.29
C GLN A 737 2.00 31.60 40.15
N ILE A 738 2.13 32.77 39.54
CA ILE A 738 2.43 34.02 40.26
C ILE A 738 1.34 34.34 41.28
N LYS A 739 0.05 34.17 40.91
CA LYS A 739 -1.07 34.39 41.84
C LYS A 739 -1.08 33.38 42.97
N GLU A 740 -0.80 32.11 42.71
CA GLU A 740 -0.67 31.07 43.75
C GLU A 740 0.47 31.36 44.72
N ASP A 741 1.62 31.78 44.21
CA ASP A 741 2.76 32.14 45.04
C ASP A 741 2.48 33.40 45.86
N LEU A 742 1.76 34.37 45.30
CA LEU A 742 1.26 35.54 46.04
C LEU A 742 0.29 35.11 47.15
N ILE A 743 -0.64 34.19 46.87
CA ILE A 743 -1.58 33.63 47.85
C ILE A 743 -0.81 32.90 48.96
N LYS A 744 0.22 32.10 48.63
CA LYS A 744 1.08 31.46 49.64
C LYS A 744 1.82 32.48 50.49
N VAL A 745 2.33 33.56 49.90
CA VAL A 745 2.96 34.67 50.64
C VAL A 745 1.94 35.33 51.55
N PHE A 746 0.72 35.61 51.09
CA PHE A 746 -0.35 36.17 51.92
C PHE A 746 -0.79 35.22 53.03
N GLN A 747 -0.92 33.93 52.76
CA GLN A 747 -1.25 32.92 53.76
C GLN A 747 -0.13 32.80 54.80
N ASN A 748 1.14 32.81 54.39
CA ASN A 748 2.28 32.81 55.30
C ASN A 748 2.37 34.10 56.12
N PHE A 749 2.07 35.25 55.52
CA PHE A 749 2.00 36.54 56.21
C PHE A 749 0.88 36.57 57.24
N LEU A 750 -0.32 36.07 56.89
CA LEU A 750 -1.46 35.90 57.81
C LEU A 750 -1.15 34.90 58.92
N LYS A 751 -0.41 33.82 58.63
CA LYS A 751 0.04 32.82 59.62
C LYS A 751 1.09 33.40 60.59
N THR A 752 1.93 34.32 60.09
CA THR A 752 2.92 35.06 60.89
C THR A 752 2.26 36.13 61.76
N ILE A 753 1.22 36.80 61.25
CA ILE A 753 0.39 37.74 62.01
C ILE A 753 -0.47 37.03 63.06
N GLY A 754 -0.99 35.83 62.76
CA GLY A 754 -1.77 35.02 63.70
C GLY A 754 -0.99 34.61 64.96
N ASN A 755 0.36 34.61 64.91
CA ASN A 755 1.22 34.30 66.04
C ASN A 755 1.66 35.52 66.88
N VAL A 756 1.29 36.75 66.51
CA VAL A 756 1.65 37.95 67.29
C VAL A 756 0.39 38.77 67.59
N HIS A 757 -0.15 38.58 68.80
CA HIS A 757 -1.11 39.52 69.39
C HIS A 757 -0.45 40.88 69.56
N SER A 758 -0.73 41.84 68.68
CA SER A 758 -0.59 43.26 68.97
C SER A 758 -1.49 44.10 68.06
N SER A 759 -2.56 44.61 68.67
CA SER A 759 -3.64 45.42 68.08
C SER A 759 -3.20 46.72 67.38
N GLU A 760 -1.93 47.11 67.47
CA GLU A 760 -1.40 48.33 66.85
C GLU A 760 -0.94 48.12 65.40
N TYR A 761 -0.54 46.91 65.01
CA TYR A 761 -0.15 46.63 63.61
C TYR A 761 -1.36 46.43 62.69
N LEU A 762 -2.50 45.98 63.22
CA LEU A 762 -3.74 45.79 62.44
C LEU A 762 -4.27 47.11 61.87
N ARG A 763 -4.05 48.24 62.56
CA ARG A 763 -4.50 49.57 62.12
C ARG A 763 -3.63 50.13 60.99
N VAL A 764 -2.32 49.83 61.01
CA VAL A 764 -1.38 50.21 59.94
C VAL A 764 -1.54 49.31 58.70
N ALA A 765 -1.80 48.01 58.91
CA ALA A 765 -2.11 47.07 57.84
C ALA A 765 -3.47 47.37 57.19
N GLN A 766 -4.50 47.77 57.95
CA GLN A 766 -5.77 48.22 57.38
C GLN A 766 -5.62 49.48 56.52
N SER A 767 -4.78 50.45 56.91
CA SER A 767 -4.49 51.61 56.05
C SER A 767 -3.70 51.25 54.79
N GLY A 768 -2.79 50.26 54.85
CA GLY A 768 -2.05 49.77 53.69
C GLY A 768 -2.88 48.92 52.74
N ILE A 769 -3.81 48.12 53.27
CA ILE A 769 -4.74 47.29 52.49
C ILE A 769 -5.81 48.17 51.82
N VAL A 770 -6.29 49.22 52.48
CA VAL A 770 -7.21 50.21 51.85
C VAL A 770 -6.50 50.98 50.74
N GLY A 771 -5.25 51.43 50.93
CA GLY A 771 -4.49 52.09 49.86
C GLY A 771 -4.13 51.18 48.67
N SER A 772 -3.92 49.88 48.91
CA SER A 772 -3.65 48.90 47.84
C SER A 772 -4.93 48.41 47.15
N LEU A 773 -6.07 48.39 47.86
CA LEU A 773 -7.40 48.21 47.28
C LEU A 773 -7.84 49.45 46.49
N GLU A 774 -7.54 50.67 46.92
CA GLU A 774 -7.80 51.89 46.15
C GLU A 774 -6.92 51.96 44.89
N ALA A 775 -5.63 51.59 44.96
CA ALA A 775 -4.78 51.47 43.77
C ALA A 775 -5.24 50.36 42.80
N ASN A 776 -5.79 49.24 43.32
CA ASN A 776 -6.35 48.17 42.51
C ASN A 776 -7.77 48.50 41.98
N VAL A 777 -8.55 49.30 42.70
CA VAL A 777 -9.83 49.83 42.23
C VAL A 777 -9.58 50.87 41.15
N ASP A 778 -8.60 51.76 41.29
CA ASP A 778 -8.17 52.69 40.23
C ASP A 778 -7.61 51.95 39.00
N SER A 779 -6.89 50.83 39.19
CA SER A 779 -6.45 49.95 38.09
C SER A 779 -7.61 49.20 37.42
N LEU A 780 -8.63 48.79 38.20
CA LEU A 780 -9.85 48.17 37.68
C LEU A 780 -10.81 49.20 37.05
N GLN A 781 -10.77 50.46 37.47
CA GLN A 781 -11.55 51.56 36.89
C GLN A 781 -10.93 52.06 35.58
N LEU A 782 -9.60 51.93 35.41
CA LEU A 782 -8.93 52.06 34.11
C LEU A 782 -9.33 50.94 33.13
N MET A 783 -9.49 49.71 33.63
CA MET A 783 -9.96 48.55 32.84
C MET A 783 -11.48 48.58 32.55
N ALA A 784 -12.26 49.34 33.33
CA ALA A 784 -13.72 49.46 33.18
C ALA A 784 -14.16 50.72 32.42
N ASN A 785 -13.25 51.46 31.79
CA ASN A 785 -13.58 52.69 31.06
C ASN A 785 -13.75 52.39 29.55
N PRO A 786 -14.97 52.50 28.97
CA PRO A 786 -15.25 52.13 27.57
C PRO A 786 -14.44 52.93 26.52
N PHE A 787 -13.84 54.04 26.93
CA PHE A 787 -13.00 54.88 26.08
C PHE A 787 -11.60 54.30 25.83
N SER A 788 -11.06 53.48 26.75
CA SER A 788 -9.73 52.86 26.56
C SER A 788 -9.77 51.69 25.58
N PHE A 789 -10.86 50.90 25.59
CA PHE A 789 -11.09 49.83 24.61
C PHE A 789 -11.27 50.39 23.19
N HIS A 790 -11.91 51.55 23.03
CA HIS A 790 -12.06 52.17 21.71
C HIS A 790 -10.73 52.74 21.19
N VAL A 791 -9.87 53.30 22.05
CA VAL A 791 -8.54 53.78 21.67
C VAL A 791 -7.57 52.61 21.41
N ALA A 792 -7.64 51.52 22.17
CA ALA A 792 -6.85 50.31 21.91
C ALA A 792 -7.28 49.56 20.64
N CYS A 793 -8.59 49.53 20.34
CA CYS A 793 -9.10 49.01 19.06
C CYS A 793 -8.77 49.93 17.89
N LEU A 794 -8.72 51.26 18.08
CA LEU A 794 -8.29 52.19 17.03
C LEU A 794 -6.78 52.06 16.75
N ILE A 795 -5.94 51.92 17.78
CA ILE A 795 -4.50 51.72 17.63
C ILE A 795 -4.18 50.33 17.05
N SER A 796 -4.94 49.29 17.42
CA SER A 796 -4.80 47.96 16.80
C SER A 796 -5.31 47.96 15.37
N SER A 797 -6.43 48.62 15.07
CA SER A 797 -6.94 48.76 13.70
C SER A 797 -6.04 49.61 12.80
N GLU A 798 -5.34 50.62 13.34
CA GLU A 798 -4.31 51.38 12.62
C GLU A 798 -3.03 50.56 12.43
N ARG A 799 -2.60 49.78 13.42
CA ARG A 799 -1.46 48.84 13.27
C ARG A 799 -1.75 47.72 12.27
N ASP A 800 -2.96 47.16 12.31
CA ASP A 800 -3.40 46.12 11.37
C ASP A 800 -3.55 46.69 9.96
N ARG A 801 -4.02 47.94 9.80
CA ARG A 801 -3.99 48.63 8.49
C ARG A 801 -2.57 48.92 8.01
N THR A 802 -1.65 49.26 8.91
CA THR A 802 -0.26 49.54 8.54
C THR A 802 0.47 48.26 8.15
N LEU A 803 0.27 47.17 8.91
CA LEU A 803 0.78 45.83 8.60
C LEU A 803 0.14 45.27 7.32
N GLN A 804 -1.14 45.52 7.08
CA GLN A 804 -1.82 45.07 5.86
C GLN A 804 -1.33 45.85 4.63
N VAL A 805 -1.07 47.16 4.74
CA VAL A 805 -0.44 47.95 3.65
C VAL A 805 1.02 47.55 3.43
N GLU A 806 1.75 47.18 4.48
CA GLU A 806 3.14 46.71 4.38
C GLU A 806 3.23 45.28 3.81
N LEU A 807 2.27 44.42 4.14
CA LEU A 807 2.11 43.08 3.56
C LEU A 807 1.62 43.15 2.11
N GLU A 808 0.67 44.02 1.78
CA GLU A 808 0.22 44.27 0.40
C GLU A 808 1.35 44.88 -0.43
N GLY A 809 2.13 45.82 0.11
CA GLY A 809 3.30 46.38 -0.56
C GLY A 809 4.41 45.35 -0.78
N ARG A 810 4.66 44.45 0.19
CA ARG A 810 5.60 43.33 0.02
C ARG A 810 5.09 42.27 -0.96
N LEU A 811 3.78 42.00 -0.99
CA LEU A 811 3.15 41.12 -1.95
C LEU A 811 3.19 41.70 -3.37
N GLU A 812 2.91 42.99 -3.54
CA GLU A 812 3.05 43.68 -4.83
C GLU A 812 4.50 43.71 -5.30
N GLU A 813 5.47 43.86 -4.39
CA GLU A 813 6.89 43.79 -4.74
C GLU A 813 7.32 42.36 -5.13
N VAL A 814 6.86 41.33 -4.42
CA VAL A 814 7.16 39.92 -4.73
C VAL A 814 6.45 39.48 -6.03
N LEU A 815 5.20 39.89 -6.23
CA LEU A 815 4.46 39.62 -7.47
C LEU A 815 5.03 40.42 -8.63
N GLY A 816 5.47 41.66 -8.41
CA GLY A 816 6.16 42.48 -9.41
C GLY A 816 7.49 41.86 -9.84
N ARG A 817 8.31 41.39 -8.88
CA ARG A 817 9.56 40.66 -9.16
C ARG A 817 9.31 39.32 -9.85
N SER A 818 8.24 38.61 -9.49
CA SER A 818 7.85 37.35 -10.13
C SER A 818 7.34 37.57 -11.55
N LEU A 819 6.59 38.66 -11.80
CA LEU A 819 6.13 39.08 -13.12
C LEU A 819 7.29 39.56 -13.99
N GLU A 820 8.28 40.25 -13.42
CA GLU A 820 9.51 40.63 -14.13
C GLU A 820 10.36 39.40 -14.48
N CYS A 821 10.45 38.41 -13.59
CA CYS A 821 11.11 37.13 -13.88
C CYS A 821 10.37 36.33 -14.96
N LEU A 822 9.04 36.33 -14.95
CA LEU A 822 8.20 35.72 -15.99
C LEU A 822 8.35 36.43 -17.34
N ASN A 823 8.36 37.76 -17.37
CA ASN A 823 8.60 38.54 -18.59
C ASN A 823 10.03 38.35 -19.12
N ARG A 824 11.03 38.17 -18.23
CA ARG A 824 12.41 37.80 -18.62
C ARG A 824 12.49 36.37 -19.17
N LEU A 825 11.73 35.44 -18.61
CA LEU A 825 11.64 34.08 -19.14
C LEU A 825 10.85 34.00 -20.45
N GLU A 826 9.83 34.83 -20.64
CA GLU A 826 9.04 34.92 -21.88
C GLU A 826 9.83 35.62 -23.01
N THR A 827 10.67 36.60 -22.70
CA THR A 827 11.62 37.20 -23.66
C THR A 827 12.77 36.25 -24.02
N LEU A 828 13.23 35.40 -23.09
CA LEU A 828 14.18 34.33 -23.37
C LEU A 828 13.57 33.17 -24.18
N ALA A 829 12.29 32.84 -23.96
CA ALA A 829 11.58 31.81 -24.72
C ALA A 829 11.24 32.25 -26.16
N THR A 830 11.15 33.56 -26.42
CA THR A 830 10.90 34.11 -27.76
C THR A 830 12.16 34.37 -28.58
N THR A 831 13.35 34.22 -28.00
CA THR A 831 14.65 34.45 -28.68
C THR A 831 15.61 33.24 -28.63
N GLY A 832 15.07 32.02 -28.63
CA GLY A 832 15.88 30.79 -28.48
C GLY A 832 15.77 29.79 -29.64
N GLY A 833 15.79 30.23 -30.90
CA GLY A 833 15.93 29.38 -32.06
C GLY A 833 17.13 29.78 -32.91
N ALA A 834 18.17 28.94 -32.88
CA ALA A 834 19.31 28.81 -33.80
C ALA A 834 20.71 29.29 -33.35
N ALA A 835 21.63 28.32 -33.46
CA ALA A 835 23.04 28.41 -33.85
C ALA A 835 24.13 28.61 -32.77
N ALA A 836 24.74 27.46 -32.43
CA ALA A 836 26.17 27.13 -32.58
C ALA A 836 27.26 27.94 -31.87
N GLY A 837 28.17 27.21 -31.22
CA GLY A 837 29.60 27.54 -31.22
C GLY A 837 30.27 27.61 -29.85
N ASP A 838 30.99 26.53 -29.52
CA ASP A 838 32.31 26.48 -28.87
C ASP A 838 32.65 27.25 -27.58
N ASP A 839 33.20 26.45 -26.68
CA ASP A 839 34.42 26.66 -25.91
C ASP A 839 34.46 27.53 -24.64
N THR A 840 34.91 26.83 -23.59
CA THR A 840 35.85 27.20 -22.53
C THR A 840 35.36 27.80 -21.21
N LYS A 841 35.66 26.99 -20.17
CA LYS A 841 36.25 27.30 -18.86
C LYS A 841 35.36 27.74 -17.70
N ASP A 842 35.53 26.96 -16.63
CA ASP A 842 35.73 27.34 -15.23
C ASP A 842 34.70 28.25 -14.58
N ALA A 843 33.85 27.66 -13.73
CA ALA A 843 33.57 28.16 -12.38
C ALA A 843 32.78 27.10 -11.59
N SER A 844 33.47 26.08 -11.11
CA SER A 844 33.08 25.40 -9.87
C SER A 844 33.51 26.29 -8.71
N THR A 845 32.58 26.71 -7.86
CA THR A 845 32.68 26.79 -6.38
C THR A 845 31.60 27.70 -5.81
N GLU A 846 31.20 27.39 -4.57
CA GLU A 846 30.38 28.19 -3.64
C GLU A 846 28.87 27.97 -3.73
N PHE A 847 28.36 27.09 -2.86
CA PHE A 847 27.44 27.48 -1.78
C PHE A 847 27.37 26.34 -0.76
N THR A 848 28.24 26.41 0.24
CA THR A 848 28.06 25.79 1.57
C THR A 848 28.12 26.90 2.60
N ASP A 849 27.30 26.73 3.64
CA ASP A 849 27.36 27.35 4.96
C ASP A 849 26.83 28.78 5.13
N SER A 850 25.72 28.88 5.85
CA SER A 850 25.44 29.99 6.77
C SER A 850 24.37 29.57 7.79
N ILE A 851 24.84 28.93 8.86
CA ILE A 851 24.26 29.01 10.19
C ILE A 851 25.29 29.75 11.06
N GLU A 852 24.77 30.54 12.00
CA GLU A 852 25.41 31.14 13.18
C GLU A 852 25.96 32.58 13.12
N GLU A 853 25.31 33.34 14.01
CA GLU A 853 25.84 34.29 14.97
C GLU A 853 26.06 35.77 14.61
N ALA A 854 25.22 36.56 15.29
CA ALA A 854 25.39 37.95 15.59
C ALA A 854 26.61 38.21 16.47
N ALA A 855 27.34 39.30 16.22
CA ALA A 855 27.63 40.35 17.20
C ALA A 855 28.61 41.41 16.65
N HIS A 856 28.49 42.61 17.20
CA HIS A 856 29.49 43.70 17.23
C HIS A 856 29.70 44.50 15.93
N HIS A 857 29.10 45.70 15.84
CA HIS A 857 29.61 46.97 16.36
C HIS A 857 30.38 47.79 15.30
N SER A 858 29.77 48.95 15.00
CA SER A 858 30.42 50.27 14.92
C SER A 858 31.20 50.67 13.65
N HIS A 859 30.84 51.88 13.20
CA HIS A 859 31.50 52.82 12.28
C HIS A 859 31.03 52.75 10.82
N GLN A 860 30.18 53.66 10.33
CA GLN A 860 30.29 55.13 10.23
C GLN A 860 31.34 55.58 9.19
N GLN A 861 30.87 55.89 7.97
CA GLN A 861 31.22 57.05 7.11
C GLN A 861 30.85 56.69 5.66
N VAL A 862 29.75 57.23 5.12
CA VAL A 862 29.72 58.50 4.35
C VAL A 862 30.65 58.44 3.14
N SER A 863 30.11 58.22 1.95
CA SER A 863 30.08 59.23 0.86
C SER A 863 29.53 58.64 -0.46
N HIS A 864 28.39 59.19 -0.88
CA HIS A 864 27.94 59.36 -2.27
C HIS A 864 29.00 60.13 -3.11
N PRO A 865 28.80 60.38 -4.44
CA PRO A 865 27.94 59.77 -5.45
C PRO A 865 28.65 59.58 -6.83
N SER A 866 27.85 59.21 -7.84
CA SER A 866 27.89 59.69 -9.23
C SER A 866 28.43 58.75 -10.31
N GLU A 867 27.49 58.37 -11.19
CA GLU A 867 27.53 58.49 -12.66
C GLU A 867 28.81 58.01 -13.38
N VAL A 868 28.70 56.91 -14.13
CA VAL A 868 28.45 56.87 -15.58
C VAL A 868 27.76 55.54 -15.93
#